data_AF-A0A251RBP0-F1
#
_entry.id   AF-A0A251RBP0-F1
#
_cell.length_a   1.000
_cell.length_b   1.000
_cell.length_c   1.000
_cell.angle_alpha   90.00
_cell.angle_beta   90.00
_cell.angle_gamma   90.00
#
_symmetry.space_group_name_H-M   'P 1'
#
loop_
_entity.id
_entity.type
_entity.pdbx_description
1 polymer ?
#
loop_
_entity_poly.entity_id
_entity_poly.type
_entity_poly.pdbx_seq_one_letter_code
_entity_poly.pdbx_strand_id
1 'polypeptide(L)'
;MAAATEDVFTKLDHLSLLAKVVSELETHTGLGDVVLAEFITDLGRSCETVDEFNSKLQENGAQMADYFVRTLFAIIHAISRPKPEKVSKKDSVFERRRSDEDRERRHADLGNKRNRDGCELYTVHKGRVARVMDNGCFVQLNDHGGREGLVHVSQISNRRIRNAKDVVKRDQEVYVKVVSVSGRKLSLSMRDVDQRTGKDLLPLEKKGSEGDGLWTNPLASKDRPVTRIGISGIRIEEEDDVFVPSRRRPLKRMSSPEKWEAQQLIASGVLSVTEYPMYDEEEANGMLYQEEGAEEETEVETREDKPGFLEYSLDMSPVKILKNPEGSLSRAAALRSALAKEDREVSRLAKAMLNSIPKDLNRPWEDPMPEAGERQFALELRGVGLSGYEMPEWKKDALGKTISFGQRSKLSIQEQRKSLPVYKLKEQLIEAVRTNPVLVLIGETGSGKTTQVTQYLAEAGYTTKGKIGCTQPRRVAAMSVAKRVAEEVGCRLGEEVGYTIRFEDCTGPDTVIKYMTDGMLLREIMIDENLSQYSVVMLDEAHERTVATDVLFGLLKQLLDRRSDFRLIATSATLDAERFSEYFCDCKIFTIPGRPFPVEKLYTKQPESDYLDAALITVLQIHLKEPEGDILLFLTGQEEIDFACQTLYERMKSLGKNVPELIILPAYSALPSEMQSRIFDPAPPGKRKVVVATNIAEASLTIDGIFYVIDPGFAKQNVYNPKLGLDSLIITPISQASAEQRAGRAGRTGPGKCYRLYTESAYRNEMSPTTTPEIQRINLASTALMMKAMGINDLLKFDFMDSPPRQALVSAMEQLYNLGALDEEGLLTRLGRKMAEFPLEPPLSKMLLASVDLGCSDEMLTIIAMTQTGNMFHRPREKQAQADQKRAKFFQPEGDHLTLLALYEAWKASNFSGPWCFNNFVQSRSLRRAQDVRKQLLSIMDKYKLDVVSAGKHYTKIRKAITAGFFFHAARKDPQQEGGCYRTLVENQQVYIHPSSALFQKQPDWVIYHELVMTSKEYMREVTAIDPKWLVELAPRSFKFAEANKMSKRKRQERIEPLYDRYNEPNSWRLSRRRA
;
A
#
# COMPACT_ATOMS: atom_id res chain seq x y z
N MET A 1 -25.11 -32.68 -37.11
CA MET A 1 -24.16 -31.73 -36.48
C MET A 1 -23.91 -30.53 -37.39
N ALA A 2 -23.30 -30.67 -38.58
CA ALA A 2 -22.96 -29.55 -39.48
C ALA A 2 -24.00 -28.41 -39.60
N ALA A 3 -25.24 -28.72 -39.98
CA ALA A 3 -26.32 -27.72 -40.11
C ALA A 3 -26.66 -26.98 -38.79
N ALA A 4 -26.45 -27.62 -37.63
CA ALA A 4 -26.66 -26.99 -36.32
C ALA A 4 -25.44 -26.18 -35.86
N THR A 5 -24.26 -26.34 -36.48
CA THR A 5 -23.11 -25.45 -36.27
C THR A 5 -23.18 -24.22 -37.16
N GLU A 6 -23.65 -24.33 -38.41
CA GLU A 6 -23.85 -23.19 -39.30
C GLU A 6 -24.81 -22.15 -38.72
N ASP A 7 -25.95 -22.59 -38.16
CA ASP A 7 -26.95 -21.73 -37.51
C ASP A 7 -26.47 -21.10 -36.18
N VAL A 8 -25.29 -21.48 -35.68
CA VAL A 8 -24.60 -20.81 -34.55
C VAL A 8 -23.58 -19.79 -35.06
N PHE A 9 -22.88 -20.08 -36.17
CA PHE A 9 -21.96 -19.12 -36.79
C PHE A 9 -22.68 -17.89 -37.33
N THR A 10 -23.83 -18.05 -38.01
CA THR A 10 -24.62 -16.90 -38.51
C THR A 10 -25.06 -15.95 -37.41
N LYS A 11 -25.38 -16.46 -36.20
CA LYS A 11 -25.73 -15.65 -35.03
C LYS A 11 -24.50 -14.94 -34.43
N LEU A 12 -23.34 -15.59 -34.42
CA LEU A 12 -22.07 -14.98 -34.02
C LEU A 12 -21.65 -13.85 -34.96
N ASP A 13 -21.79 -14.04 -36.28
CA ASP A 13 -21.48 -13.00 -37.28
C ASP A 13 -22.44 -11.81 -37.18
N HIS A 14 -23.74 -12.07 -36.92
CA HIS A 14 -24.73 -11.01 -36.68
C HIS A 14 -24.38 -10.17 -35.44
N LEU A 15 -24.06 -10.82 -34.31
CA LEU A 15 -23.64 -10.13 -33.09
C LEU A 15 -22.31 -9.38 -33.27
N SER A 16 -21.37 -9.93 -34.05
CA SER A 16 -20.11 -9.25 -34.39
C SER A 16 -20.34 -8.01 -35.25
N LEU A 17 -21.30 -8.04 -36.18
CA LEU A 17 -21.69 -6.89 -36.99
C LEU A 17 -22.32 -5.78 -36.13
N LEU A 18 -23.28 -6.14 -35.26
CA LEU A 18 -23.93 -5.17 -34.37
C LEU A 18 -22.92 -4.53 -33.40
N ALA A 19 -22.03 -5.31 -32.78
CA ALA A 19 -21.00 -4.77 -31.89
C ALA A 19 -20.10 -3.74 -32.58
N LYS A 20 -19.76 -3.94 -33.86
CA LYS A 20 -19.01 -2.97 -34.67
C LYS A 20 -19.82 -1.72 -34.98
N VAL A 21 -21.08 -1.87 -35.39
CA VAL A 21 -21.96 -0.71 -35.68
C VAL A 21 -22.23 0.12 -34.42
N VAL A 22 -22.43 -0.52 -33.25
CA VAL A 22 -22.51 0.16 -31.94
C VAL A 22 -21.22 0.93 -31.65
N SER A 23 -20.04 0.30 -31.79
CA SER A 23 -18.75 0.94 -31.52
C SER A 23 -18.48 2.15 -32.44
N GLU A 24 -18.87 2.08 -33.71
CA GLU A 24 -18.75 3.19 -34.68
C GLU A 24 -19.73 4.32 -34.36
N LEU A 25 -20.98 4.00 -34.00
CA LEU A 25 -21.99 4.99 -33.55
C LEU A 25 -21.57 5.68 -32.25
N GLU A 26 -21.06 4.95 -31.28
CA GLU A 26 -20.55 5.50 -30.02
C GLU A 26 -19.34 6.41 -30.27
N THR A 27 -18.38 5.99 -31.12
CA THR A 27 -17.20 6.78 -31.49
C THR A 27 -17.54 8.08 -32.20
N HIS A 28 -18.52 8.08 -33.11
CA HIS A 28 -18.85 9.25 -33.94
C HIS A 28 -20.03 10.10 -33.45
N THR A 29 -20.89 9.59 -32.57
CA THR A 29 -22.08 10.31 -32.08
C THR A 29 -22.25 10.30 -30.55
N GLY A 30 -21.48 9.51 -29.81
CA GLY A 30 -21.62 9.35 -28.36
C GLY A 30 -22.83 8.52 -27.92
N LEU A 31 -23.45 7.77 -28.83
CA LEU A 31 -24.67 6.98 -28.59
C LEU A 31 -24.46 5.50 -28.95
N GLY A 32 -24.10 4.68 -27.95
CA GLY A 32 -23.93 3.23 -28.08
C GLY A 32 -25.21 2.40 -27.92
N ASP A 33 -26.34 2.83 -28.51
CA ASP A 33 -27.61 2.08 -28.42
C ASP A 33 -27.67 0.91 -29.42
N VAL A 34 -27.84 -0.30 -28.89
CA VAL A 34 -27.96 -1.55 -29.66
C VAL A 34 -29.20 -1.53 -30.57
N VAL A 35 -30.32 -0.96 -30.12
CA VAL A 35 -31.57 -0.89 -30.91
C VAL A 35 -31.41 0.07 -32.09
N LEU A 36 -30.68 1.17 -31.89
CA LEU A 36 -30.32 2.10 -32.95
C LEU A 36 -29.34 1.45 -33.95
N ALA A 37 -28.37 0.67 -33.47
CA ALA A 37 -27.44 -0.08 -34.31
C ALA A 37 -28.13 -1.17 -35.14
N GLU A 38 -29.10 -1.91 -34.57
CA GLU A 38 -29.95 -2.85 -35.30
C GLU A 38 -30.75 -2.13 -36.40
N PHE A 39 -31.44 -1.04 -36.05
CA PHE A 39 -32.22 -0.24 -36.99
C PHE A 39 -31.38 0.33 -38.15
N ILE A 40 -30.19 0.86 -37.85
CA ILE A 40 -29.26 1.39 -38.88
C ILE A 40 -28.67 0.24 -39.72
N THR A 41 -28.40 -0.92 -39.13
CA THR A 41 -27.92 -2.11 -39.85
C THR A 41 -28.97 -2.61 -40.84
N ASP A 42 -30.25 -2.68 -40.45
CA ASP A 42 -31.32 -3.13 -41.32
C ASP A 42 -31.73 -2.08 -42.36
N LEU A 43 -31.70 -0.79 -42.02
CA LEU A 43 -31.80 0.30 -43.00
C LEU A 43 -30.70 0.21 -44.05
N GLY A 44 -29.45 -0.01 -43.62
CA GLY A 44 -28.29 -0.22 -44.50
C GLY A 44 -28.52 -1.40 -45.43
N ARG A 45 -28.72 -2.60 -44.87
CA ARG A 45 -29.04 -3.85 -45.61
C ARG A 45 -30.13 -3.63 -46.68
N SER A 46 -31.11 -2.76 -46.43
CA SER A 46 -32.22 -2.43 -47.34
C SER A 46 -31.84 -1.64 -48.60
N CYS A 47 -30.64 -1.06 -48.67
CA CYS A 47 -30.17 -0.20 -49.75
C CYS A 47 -29.25 -0.93 -50.73
N GLU A 48 -29.03 -0.33 -51.90
CA GLU A 48 -28.09 -0.82 -52.91
C GLU A 48 -26.91 0.14 -53.15
N THR A 49 -27.07 1.43 -52.81
CA THR A 49 -26.01 2.45 -52.92
C THR A 49 -25.88 3.29 -51.65
N VAL A 50 -24.69 3.87 -51.44
CA VAL A 50 -24.43 4.82 -50.33
C VAL A 50 -25.41 5.99 -50.37
N ASP A 51 -25.70 6.52 -51.54
CA ASP A 51 -26.49 7.74 -51.68
C ASP A 51 -28.00 7.48 -51.42
N GLU A 52 -28.49 6.27 -51.69
CA GLU A 52 -29.81 5.79 -51.24
C GLU A 52 -29.86 5.66 -49.72
N PHE A 53 -28.81 5.10 -49.10
CA PHE A 53 -28.71 4.96 -47.64
C PHE A 53 -28.62 6.31 -46.93
N ASN A 54 -27.82 7.24 -47.45
CA ASN A 54 -27.73 8.62 -46.95
C ASN A 54 -29.10 9.32 -47.04
N SER A 55 -29.80 9.17 -48.17
CA SER A 55 -31.16 9.72 -48.35
C SER A 55 -32.14 9.17 -47.32
N LYS A 56 -32.19 7.85 -47.10
CA LYS A 56 -33.09 7.24 -46.09
C LYS A 56 -32.74 7.61 -44.65
N LEU A 57 -31.45 7.77 -44.32
CA LEU A 57 -31.05 8.27 -43.00
C LEU A 57 -31.60 9.69 -42.78
N GLN A 58 -31.48 10.57 -43.77
CA GLN A 58 -32.03 11.93 -43.72
C GLN A 58 -33.56 11.95 -43.64
N GLU A 59 -34.27 11.09 -44.39
CA GLU A 59 -35.73 10.92 -44.28
C GLU A 59 -36.19 10.45 -42.90
N ASN A 60 -35.38 9.65 -42.20
CA ASN A 60 -35.61 9.23 -40.82
C ASN A 60 -35.04 10.21 -39.77
N GLY A 61 -34.59 11.40 -40.19
CA GLY A 61 -34.13 12.48 -39.31
C GLY A 61 -32.66 12.42 -38.89
N ALA A 62 -31.89 11.43 -39.36
CA ALA A 62 -30.48 11.28 -39.04
C ALA A 62 -29.60 12.02 -40.07
N GLN A 63 -29.19 13.25 -39.75
CA GLN A 63 -28.16 13.97 -40.50
C GLN A 63 -26.77 13.54 -40.01
N MET A 64 -26.03 12.83 -40.85
CA MET A 64 -24.68 12.31 -40.57
C MET A 64 -23.68 12.80 -41.62
N ALA A 65 -22.39 12.83 -41.27
CA ALA A 65 -21.34 13.20 -42.21
C ALA A 65 -21.14 12.11 -43.27
N ASP A 66 -20.99 12.50 -44.54
CA ASP A 66 -20.98 11.58 -45.69
C ASP A 66 -19.88 10.51 -45.62
N TYR A 67 -18.73 10.81 -45.02
CA TYR A 67 -17.67 9.82 -44.78
C TYR A 67 -18.11 8.71 -43.81
N PHE A 68 -18.88 9.07 -42.77
CA PHE A 68 -19.37 8.13 -41.77
C PHE A 68 -20.48 7.24 -42.34
N VAL A 69 -21.36 7.81 -43.17
CA VAL A 69 -22.38 7.05 -43.92
C VAL A 69 -21.72 6.04 -44.87
N ARG A 70 -20.61 6.42 -45.54
CA ARG A 70 -19.80 5.49 -46.37
C ARG A 70 -19.18 4.36 -45.54
N THR A 71 -18.62 4.65 -44.36
CA THR A 71 -18.06 3.64 -43.45
C THR A 71 -19.12 2.65 -42.98
N LEU A 72 -20.25 3.13 -42.47
CA LEU A 72 -21.38 2.30 -42.03
C LEU A 72 -21.90 1.42 -43.17
N PHE A 73 -22.13 1.99 -44.36
CA PHE A 73 -22.59 1.25 -45.54
C PHE A 73 -21.64 0.13 -45.93
N ALA A 74 -20.32 0.37 -45.91
CA ALA A 74 -19.31 -0.63 -46.23
C ALA A 74 -19.27 -1.78 -45.21
N ILE A 75 -19.39 -1.47 -43.91
CA ILE A 75 -19.46 -2.46 -42.82
C ILE A 75 -20.71 -3.34 -42.97
N ILE A 76 -21.86 -2.73 -43.26
CA ILE A 76 -23.15 -3.42 -43.35
C ILE A 76 -23.25 -4.30 -44.60
N HIS A 77 -22.82 -3.81 -45.77
CA HIS A 77 -22.99 -4.56 -47.04
C HIS A 77 -22.00 -5.68 -47.28
N ALA A 78 -20.91 -5.75 -46.53
CA ALA A 78 -20.01 -6.91 -46.52
C ALA A 78 -20.73 -8.24 -46.17
N ILE A 79 -21.94 -8.16 -45.57
CA ILE A 79 -22.75 -9.31 -45.12
C ILE A 79 -24.24 -9.16 -45.58
N SER A 80 -24.43 -8.74 -46.84
CA SER A 80 -25.71 -8.53 -47.57
C SER A 80 -26.68 -9.77 -47.59
N ARG A 81 -28.03 -9.71 -47.77
CA ARG A 81 -29.03 -8.70 -48.25
C ARG A 81 -30.50 -9.11 -47.79
N PRO A 82 -31.66 -8.45 -48.13
CA PRO A 82 -32.63 -7.99 -47.09
C PRO A 82 -34.18 -8.15 -47.31
N LYS A 83 -34.98 -7.45 -46.46
CA LYS A 83 -36.36 -6.84 -46.61
C LYS A 83 -37.63 -7.69 -46.30
N PRO A 84 -38.82 -7.08 -45.97
CA PRO A 84 -39.16 -5.66 -45.60
C PRO A 84 -40.25 -5.38 -44.49
N GLU A 85 -40.11 -4.24 -43.77
CA GLU A 85 -41.14 -3.25 -43.25
C GLU A 85 -42.36 -3.67 -42.36
N LYS A 86 -42.98 -2.87 -41.46
CA LYS A 86 -43.43 -1.44 -41.39
C LYS A 86 -43.56 -0.98 -39.91
N VAL A 87 -43.40 0.27 -39.38
CA VAL A 87 -43.54 1.71 -39.77
C VAL A 87 -44.70 2.44 -39.02
N SER A 88 -44.39 3.48 -38.21
CA SER A 88 -45.09 4.82 -38.05
C SER A 88 -44.95 5.45 -36.62
N LYS A 89 -44.45 6.70 -36.46
CA LYS A 89 -45.13 8.04 -36.31
C LYS A 89 -45.72 8.36 -34.91
N LYS A 90 -45.76 9.60 -34.36
CA LYS A 90 -45.14 10.93 -34.67
C LYS A 90 -45.30 11.96 -33.51
N ASP A 91 -44.45 13.00 -33.50
CA ASP A 91 -44.66 14.43 -33.14
C ASP A 91 -45.43 14.94 -31.86
N SER A 92 -44.67 15.46 -30.87
CA SER A 92 -44.59 16.91 -30.48
C SER A 92 -45.64 17.69 -29.61
N VAL A 93 -45.11 18.69 -28.84
CA VAL A 93 -45.59 20.10 -28.65
C VAL A 93 -46.40 20.60 -27.38
N PHE A 94 -45.91 21.74 -26.83
CA PHE A 94 -46.53 22.90 -26.06
C PHE A 94 -46.79 23.00 -24.51
N GLU A 95 -46.12 24.01 -23.90
CA GLU A 95 -46.59 25.18 -23.06
C GLU A 95 -47.26 25.15 -21.64
N ARG A 96 -46.84 26.14 -20.79
CA ARG A 96 -47.60 27.07 -19.87
C ARG A 96 -47.74 26.91 -18.30
N ARG A 97 -47.04 27.84 -17.59
CA ARG A 97 -47.50 28.93 -16.64
C ARG A 97 -47.97 28.72 -15.16
N ARG A 98 -47.28 29.49 -14.27
CA ARG A 98 -47.73 30.44 -13.18
C ARG A 98 -48.44 30.02 -11.88
N SER A 99 -47.89 30.46 -10.74
CA SER A 99 -48.42 31.51 -9.79
C SER A 99 -47.26 31.93 -8.82
N ASP A 100 -47.04 33.16 -8.29
CA ASP A 100 -47.81 34.39 -7.97
C ASP A 100 -48.59 34.25 -6.61
N GLU A 101 -48.55 35.04 -5.49
CA GLU A 101 -47.96 36.32 -4.91
C GLU A 101 -48.12 36.28 -3.33
N ASP A 102 -47.77 37.15 -2.32
CA ASP A 102 -47.13 38.47 -2.03
C ASP A 102 -46.87 38.62 -0.45
N ARG A 103 -46.22 39.71 0.07
CA ARG A 103 -46.25 40.40 1.43
C ARG A 103 -44.94 40.51 2.25
N GLU A 104 -44.36 41.69 2.57
CA GLU A 104 -44.77 42.91 3.34
C GLU A 104 -44.51 42.82 4.88
N ARG A 105 -44.00 43.81 5.66
CA ARG A 105 -43.34 45.15 5.58
C ARG A 105 -43.52 45.84 6.97
N ARG A 106 -42.56 46.66 7.48
CA ARG A 106 -42.71 48.03 8.10
C ARG A 106 -41.60 48.44 9.11
N HIS A 107 -41.44 49.76 9.30
CA HIS A 107 -40.50 50.45 10.21
C HIS A 107 -41.21 51.05 11.45
N ALA A 108 -40.46 51.43 12.52
CA ALA A 108 -40.37 52.84 12.98
C ALA A 108 -39.37 53.10 14.15
N ASP A 109 -38.73 54.27 14.05
CA ASP A 109 -37.80 55.05 14.91
C ASP A 109 -38.10 55.20 16.44
N LEU A 110 -37.07 55.56 17.24
CA LEU A 110 -37.07 56.69 18.21
C LEU A 110 -35.84 56.76 19.17
N GLY A 111 -35.29 57.97 19.38
CA GLY A 111 -34.92 58.48 20.73
C GLY A 111 -33.46 58.43 21.22
N ASN A 112 -32.80 59.59 21.29
CA ASN A 112 -31.44 59.79 21.86
C ASN A 112 -31.49 60.45 23.26
N LYS A 113 -30.66 60.01 24.22
CA LYS A 113 -30.20 60.84 25.37
C LYS A 113 -28.89 60.35 26.00
N ARG A 114 -27.95 61.28 26.26
CA ARG A 114 -26.69 61.06 27.00
C ARG A 114 -26.89 61.11 28.51
N ASN A 115 -25.99 60.49 29.27
CA ASN A 115 -25.60 60.99 30.60
C ASN A 115 -24.13 60.62 30.92
N ARG A 116 -23.48 61.36 31.84
CA ARG A 116 -22.10 61.10 32.32
C ARG A 116 -22.10 60.29 33.64
N ASP A 117 -20.88 59.95 34.10
CA ASP A 117 -20.48 59.52 35.46
C ASP A 117 -20.05 58.04 35.61
N GLY A 118 -18.90 57.72 34.99
CA GLY A 118 -18.14 56.50 35.22
C GLY A 118 -17.34 56.52 36.53
N CYS A 119 -17.07 55.34 37.09
CA CYS A 119 -16.19 55.14 38.25
C CYS A 119 -14.93 54.44 37.74
N GLU A 120 -13.75 54.87 38.17
CA GLU A 120 -12.48 54.34 37.65
C GLU A 120 -12.22 52.91 38.15
N LEU A 121 -11.75 52.03 37.26
CA LEU A 121 -11.35 50.67 37.63
C LEU A 121 -10.05 50.67 38.43
N TYR A 122 -9.85 49.61 39.22
CA TYR A 122 -8.64 49.31 39.99
C TYR A 122 -8.27 50.32 41.09
N THR A 123 -9.07 51.35 41.33
CA THR A 123 -8.94 52.21 42.51
C THR A 123 -9.29 51.46 43.79
N VAL A 124 -8.63 51.83 44.90
CA VAL A 124 -8.90 51.31 46.24
C VAL A 124 -9.73 52.34 47.01
N HIS A 125 -10.90 51.93 47.48
CA HIS A 125 -11.82 52.76 48.26
C HIS A 125 -12.05 52.19 49.67
N LYS A 126 -12.41 53.07 50.60
CA LYS A 126 -12.91 52.65 51.92
C LYS A 126 -14.43 52.48 51.85
N GLY A 127 -14.95 51.42 52.46
CA GLY A 127 -16.38 51.15 52.51
C GLY A 127 -16.81 50.39 53.76
N ARG A 128 -18.13 50.27 53.94
CA ARG A 128 -18.75 49.55 55.06
C ARG A 128 -19.56 48.35 54.57
N VAL A 129 -19.42 47.21 55.24
CA VAL A 129 -20.15 45.97 54.91
C VAL A 129 -21.64 46.15 55.24
N ALA A 130 -22.45 46.50 54.25
CA ALA A 130 -23.88 46.75 54.42
C ALA A 130 -24.67 45.46 54.70
N ARG A 131 -24.35 44.36 53.99
CA ARG A 131 -25.05 43.07 54.05
C ARG A 131 -24.10 41.91 53.81
N VAL A 132 -24.25 40.81 54.56
CA VAL A 132 -23.47 39.56 54.37
C VAL A 132 -24.42 38.44 53.96
N MET A 133 -24.07 37.75 52.88
CA MET A 133 -24.76 36.57 52.34
C MET A 133 -23.83 35.36 52.45
N ASP A 134 -24.28 34.17 52.09
CA ASP A 134 -23.43 32.97 52.17
C ASP A 134 -22.29 32.98 51.13
N ASN A 135 -22.60 33.39 49.90
CA ASN A 135 -21.66 33.42 48.76
C ASN A 135 -20.86 34.74 48.63
N GLY A 136 -20.99 35.69 49.55
CA GLY A 136 -20.31 37.00 49.47
C GLY A 136 -20.92 38.09 50.35
N CYS A 137 -20.42 39.32 50.28
CA CYS A 137 -20.96 40.47 51.01
C CYS A 137 -21.08 41.71 50.14
N PHE A 138 -22.08 42.56 50.43
CA PHE A 138 -22.20 43.89 49.85
C PHE A 138 -21.47 44.91 50.71
N VAL A 139 -20.61 45.71 50.07
CA VAL A 139 -19.86 46.82 50.66
C VAL A 139 -20.35 48.12 50.04
N GLN A 140 -20.75 49.08 50.87
CA GLN A 140 -21.12 50.42 50.45
C GLN A 140 -19.87 51.31 50.45
N LEU A 141 -19.57 51.97 49.32
CA LEU A 141 -18.40 52.84 49.20
C LEU A 141 -18.68 54.22 49.78
N ASN A 142 -17.77 54.72 50.62
CA ASN A 142 -17.94 56.00 51.30
C ASN A 142 -17.85 57.19 50.34
N ASP A 143 -16.87 57.16 49.43
CA ASP A 143 -16.46 58.34 48.65
C ASP A 143 -17.38 58.64 47.45
N HIS A 144 -18.19 57.65 47.01
CA HIS A 144 -18.90 57.67 45.72
C HIS A 144 -20.43 57.57 45.90
N GLY A 145 -20.99 58.48 46.69
CA GLY A 145 -22.45 58.64 46.83
C GLY A 145 -23.19 57.42 47.39
N GLY A 146 -22.51 56.59 48.19
CA GLY A 146 -23.11 55.41 48.81
C GLY A 146 -23.48 54.27 47.85
N ARG A 147 -22.82 54.15 46.68
CA ARG A 147 -22.98 52.99 45.78
C ARG A 147 -22.57 51.69 46.51
N GLU A 148 -23.41 50.66 46.43
CA GLU A 148 -23.09 49.30 46.90
C GLU A 148 -22.39 48.47 45.80
N GLY A 149 -21.36 47.73 46.18
CA GLY A 149 -20.70 46.72 45.34
C GLY A 149 -20.62 45.36 46.03
N LEU A 150 -20.50 44.29 45.24
CA LEU A 150 -20.45 42.91 45.74
C LEU A 150 -19.01 42.39 45.79
N VAL A 151 -18.61 41.88 46.95
CA VAL A 151 -17.41 41.05 47.12
C VAL A 151 -17.85 39.58 47.14
N HIS A 152 -17.50 38.81 46.12
CA HIS A 152 -17.75 37.36 46.10
C HIS A 152 -16.85 36.63 47.11
N VAL A 153 -17.28 35.49 47.66
CA VAL A 153 -16.53 34.77 48.72
C VAL A 153 -15.08 34.43 48.35
N SER A 154 -14.79 34.22 47.06
CA SER A 154 -13.43 33.99 46.54
C SER A 154 -12.52 35.23 46.49
N GLN A 155 -13.07 36.42 46.73
CA GLN A 155 -12.37 37.72 46.73
C GLN A 155 -12.34 38.37 48.13
N ILE A 156 -12.75 37.64 49.18
CA ILE A 156 -12.68 38.10 50.58
C ILE A 156 -11.29 37.83 51.19
N SER A 157 -10.62 36.74 50.82
CA SER A 157 -9.31 36.36 51.38
C SER A 157 -8.54 35.37 50.50
N ASN A 158 -7.23 35.27 50.73
CA ASN A 158 -6.34 34.29 50.08
C ASN A 158 -6.46 32.85 50.65
N ARG A 159 -7.32 32.62 51.65
CA ARG A 159 -7.60 31.28 52.23
C ARG A 159 -8.94 30.75 51.74
N ARG A 160 -9.04 29.44 51.51
CA ARG A 160 -10.25 28.77 50.96
C ARG A 160 -11.37 28.70 51.99
N ILE A 161 -12.21 29.73 52.02
CA ILE A 161 -13.39 29.88 52.88
C ILE A 161 -14.60 29.13 52.29
N ARG A 162 -15.55 28.70 53.14
CA ARG A 162 -16.83 28.11 52.70
C ARG A 162 -17.98 29.12 52.71
N ASN A 163 -18.14 29.91 53.78
CA ASN A 163 -19.18 30.93 53.91
C ASN A 163 -18.57 32.32 54.19
N ALA A 164 -19.06 33.39 53.56
CA ALA A 164 -18.54 34.74 53.83
C ALA A 164 -18.76 35.22 55.29
N LYS A 165 -19.80 34.71 55.95
CA LYS A 165 -20.15 34.98 57.37
C LYS A 165 -19.04 34.64 58.37
N ASP A 166 -18.10 33.77 57.99
CA ASP A 166 -16.98 33.33 58.84
C ASP A 166 -15.87 34.39 58.95
N VAL A 167 -15.87 35.42 58.08
CA VAL A 167 -14.75 36.37 57.91
C VAL A 167 -15.17 37.84 57.95
N VAL A 168 -16.39 38.18 57.55
CA VAL A 168 -16.89 39.57 57.60
C VAL A 168 -18.19 39.69 58.38
N LYS A 169 -18.30 40.76 59.18
CA LYS A 169 -19.50 41.11 59.95
C LYS A 169 -20.22 42.31 59.31
N ARG A 170 -21.52 42.42 59.56
CA ARG A 170 -22.31 43.60 59.17
C ARG A 170 -21.75 44.84 59.87
N ASP A 171 -21.77 45.96 59.16
CA ASP A 171 -21.31 47.28 59.58
C ASP A 171 -19.80 47.40 59.90
N GLN A 172 -19.01 46.38 59.55
CA GLN A 172 -17.55 46.41 59.55
C GLN A 172 -17.00 47.35 58.46
N GLU A 173 -16.01 48.18 58.79
CA GLU A 173 -15.22 48.91 57.78
C GLU A 173 -14.20 48.00 57.09
N VAL A 174 -14.06 48.16 55.78
CA VAL A 174 -13.16 47.37 54.92
C VAL A 174 -12.56 48.26 53.81
N TYR A 175 -11.41 47.85 53.29
CA TYR A 175 -10.82 48.42 52.07
C TYR A 175 -11.12 47.52 50.88
N VAL A 176 -11.52 48.11 49.75
CA VAL A 176 -11.99 47.37 48.58
C VAL A 176 -11.45 47.97 47.29
N LYS A 177 -10.84 47.12 46.45
CA LYS A 177 -10.43 47.47 45.09
C LYS A 177 -11.60 47.24 44.13
N VAL A 178 -11.86 48.20 43.24
CA VAL A 178 -12.87 48.05 42.18
C VAL A 178 -12.31 47.13 41.09
N VAL A 179 -12.88 45.94 40.94
CA VAL A 179 -12.41 44.94 39.97
C VAL A 179 -13.14 45.10 38.64
N SER A 180 -14.45 45.34 38.65
CA SER A 180 -15.21 45.65 37.43
C SER A 180 -16.46 46.49 37.71
N VAL A 181 -16.90 47.23 36.68
CA VAL A 181 -18.00 48.21 36.75
C VAL A 181 -19.01 47.89 35.66
N SER A 182 -20.04 47.10 35.99
CA SER A 182 -21.09 46.70 35.05
C SER A 182 -22.33 47.60 35.21
N GLY A 183 -22.29 48.76 34.56
CA GLY A 183 -23.37 49.75 34.60
C GLY A 183 -23.58 50.33 36.02
N ARG A 184 -24.64 49.90 36.71
CA ARG A 184 -24.93 50.29 38.11
C ARG A 184 -24.41 49.29 39.16
N LYS A 185 -23.79 48.18 38.77
CA LYS A 185 -23.28 47.14 39.68
C LYS A 185 -21.75 47.20 39.73
N LEU A 186 -21.19 47.24 40.94
CA LEU A 186 -19.74 47.20 41.18
C LEU A 186 -19.34 45.80 41.66
N SER A 187 -18.27 45.25 41.09
CA SER A 187 -17.58 44.05 41.57
C SER A 187 -16.33 44.47 42.35
N LEU A 188 -16.19 43.98 43.58
CA LEU A 188 -15.19 44.46 44.54
C LEU A 188 -14.32 43.30 45.04
N SER A 189 -13.05 43.60 45.36
CA SER A 189 -12.13 42.66 46.02
C SER A 189 -11.57 43.24 47.31
N MET A 190 -11.60 42.44 48.37
CA MET A 190 -10.87 42.70 49.63
C MET A 190 -9.53 41.96 49.65
N ARG A 191 -9.38 40.89 48.87
CA ARG A 191 -8.21 40.02 48.81
C ARG A 191 -6.95 40.74 48.33
N ASP A 192 -7.11 41.66 47.39
CA ASP A 192 -6.01 42.31 46.68
C ASP A 192 -5.54 43.62 47.35
N VAL A 193 -6.01 43.90 48.57
CA VAL A 193 -5.68 45.09 49.36
C VAL A 193 -5.38 44.69 50.81
N ASP A 194 -4.30 45.21 51.40
CA ASP A 194 -4.05 45.05 52.84
C ASP A 194 -5.10 45.82 53.65
N GLN A 195 -6.02 45.08 54.25
CA GLN A 195 -7.11 45.60 55.09
C GLN A 195 -6.64 46.42 56.31
N ARG A 196 -5.36 46.33 56.70
CA ARG A 196 -4.79 47.11 57.81
C ARG A 196 -4.16 48.43 57.37
N THR A 197 -3.68 48.54 56.13
CA THR A 197 -2.94 49.72 55.64
C THR A 197 -3.59 50.43 54.45
N GLY A 198 -4.62 49.83 53.83
CA GLY A 198 -5.25 50.32 52.61
C GLY A 198 -4.37 50.18 51.36
N LYS A 199 -3.19 49.57 51.46
CA LYS A 199 -2.24 49.45 50.36
C LYS A 199 -2.65 48.33 49.39
N ASP A 200 -2.69 48.66 48.11
CA ASP A 200 -2.85 47.71 47.01
C ASP A 200 -1.69 46.70 47.01
N LEU A 201 -2.02 45.41 46.94
CA LEU A 201 -1.06 44.30 46.92
C LEU A 201 -0.69 43.88 45.49
N LEU A 202 -1.44 44.33 44.48
CA LEU A 202 -1.23 44.06 43.06
C LEU A 202 -1.41 45.35 42.23
N PRO A 203 -0.52 46.35 42.39
CA PRO A 203 -0.51 47.52 41.53
C PRO A 203 -0.06 47.14 40.11
N LEU A 204 -0.85 47.54 39.11
CA LEU A 204 -0.49 47.40 37.70
C LEU A 204 0.24 48.68 37.25
N GLU A 205 1.54 48.58 36.98
CA GLU A 205 2.36 49.73 36.58
C GLU A 205 2.06 50.18 35.14
N LYS A 206 1.84 51.49 34.96
CA LYS A 206 1.78 52.12 33.64
C LYS A 206 3.20 52.27 33.10
N LYS A 207 3.55 51.52 32.05
CA LYS A 207 4.84 51.68 31.34
C LYS A 207 5.00 53.10 30.77
N GLY A 208 6.19 53.66 30.95
CA GLY A 208 6.63 54.93 30.39
C GLY A 208 8.08 54.83 29.87
N SER A 209 8.39 55.68 28.89
CA SER A 209 9.63 55.80 28.12
C SER A 209 10.98 55.69 28.84
N GLU A 210 11.90 54.97 28.19
CA GLU A 210 13.36 55.21 27.99
C GLU A 210 14.27 55.65 29.16
N GLY A 211 15.39 54.94 29.33
CA GLY A 211 16.54 55.32 30.16
C GLY A 211 17.69 54.30 30.08
N ASP A 212 18.92 54.76 29.91
CA ASP A 212 20.14 53.93 29.70
C ASP A 212 20.91 53.66 31.02
N GLY A 213 21.75 52.62 31.06
CA GLY A 213 22.69 52.36 32.17
C GLY A 213 23.10 50.89 32.39
N LEU A 214 24.40 50.59 32.24
CA LEU A 214 25.00 49.28 32.58
C LEU A 214 25.17 49.08 34.09
N TRP A 215 25.01 47.84 34.58
CA TRP A 215 25.82 47.23 35.66
C TRP A 215 25.91 45.70 35.48
N THR A 216 26.90 45.05 36.10
CA THR A 216 27.33 43.67 35.74
C THR A 216 27.35 42.68 36.92
N ASN A 217 26.63 41.55 36.75
CA ASN A 217 26.90 40.23 37.38
C ASN A 217 26.95 40.14 38.93
N PRO A 218 27.15 38.93 39.52
CA PRO A 218 26.79 37.59 39.07
C PRO A 218 25.96 36.80 40.11
N LEU A 219 25.28 35.72 39.70
CA LEU A 219 25.29 34.44 40.43
C LEU A 219 24.60 33.34 39.61
N ALA A 220 25.37 32.31 39.23
CA ALA A 220 24.86 31.11 38.59
C ALA A 220 25.32 29.87 39.35
N SER A 221 24.39 29.10 39.91
CA SER A 221 24.60 27.72 40.31
C SER A 221 24.25 26.81 39.13
N LYS A 222 25.19 25.94 38.75
CA LYS A 222 25.00 25.00 37.64
C LYS A 222 23.99 23.93 38.01
N ASP A 223 23.07 23.67 37.10
CA ASP A 223 22.82 22.31 36.61
C ASP A 223 22.60 22.36 35.09
N ARG A 224 23.00 21.30 34.39
CA ARG A 224 22.74 21.08 32.96
C ARG A 224 22.36 19.61 32.79
N PRO A 225 21.26 19.28 32.07
CA PRO A 225 20.94 17.89 31.78
C PRO A 225 22.07 17.24 30.96
N VAL A 226 22.42 16.00 31.30
CA VAL A 226 23.50 15.27 30.64
C VAL A 226 22.95 14.58 29.40
N THR A 227 23.06 15.25 28.25
CA THR A 227 22.67 14.68 26.96
C THR A 227 23.49 13.44 26.62
N ARG A 228 22.85 12.27 26.57
CA ARG A 228 23.48 11.01 26.17
C ARG A 228 23.13 10.69 24.72
N ILE A 229 24.10 10.18 23.96
CA ILE A 229 23.85 9.69 22.60
C ILE A 229 23.57 8.18 22.69
N GLY A 230 22.38 7.77 22.25
CA GLY A 230 21.93 6.39 22.23
C GLY A 230 22.61 5.52 21.16
N ILE A 231 22.35 4.22 21.20
CA ILE A 231 22.88 3.19 20.30
C ILE A 231 22.50 3.48 18.83
N SER A 232 21.33 4.10 18.60
CA SER A 232 20.81 4.52 17.30
C SER A 232 21.29 5.90 16.83
N GLY A 233 22.05 6.63 17.66
CA GLY A 233 22.50 7.99 17.42
C GLY A 233 21.53 9.10 17.87
N ILE A 234 20.36 8.75 18.42
CA ILE A 234 19.41 9.70 19.00
C ILE A 234 20.03 10.36 20.24
N ARG A 235 19.79 11.66 20.43
CA ARG A 235 20.12 12.36 21.67
C ARG A 235 19.00 12.15 22.69
N ILE A 236 19.33 11.56 23.83
CA ILE A 236 18.44 11.40 24.96
C ILE A 236 18.63 12.62 25.86
N GLU A 237 17.57 13.41 26.01
CA GLU A 237 17.41 14.38 27.08
C GLU A 237 16.59 13.71 28.19
N GLU A 238 17.13 13.68 29.40
CA GLU A 238 16.45 13.17 30.60
C GLU A 238 15.47 14.26 31.07
N GLU A 239 14.24 14.25 30.54
CA GLU A 239 13.12 15.03 31.07
C GLU A 239 12.72 14.44 32.45
N ASP A 240 13.14 15.10 33.54
CA ASP A 240 12.64 14.80 34.88
C ASP A 240 11.12 15.06 34.96
N ASP A 241 10.36 14.04 35.38
CA ASP A 241 8.88 13.98 35.39
C ASP A 241 8.24 14.87 36.50
N VAL A 242 8.66 16.14 36.61
CA VAL A 242 8.13 17.12 37.57
C VAL A 242 6.93 17.85 36.96
N PHE A 243 5.75 17.35 37.31
CA PHE A 243 4.46 17.73 36.73
C PHE A 243 4.04 19.19 37.05
N VAL A 244 4.53 20.17 36.28
CA VAL A 244 4.10 21.58 36.37
C VAL A 244 2.69 21.74 35.79
N PRO A 245 1.67 22.13 36.59
CA PRO A 245 0.28 22.16 36.14
C PRO A 245 -0.02 23.41 35.30
N SER A 246 0.24 23.33 33.99
CA SER A 246 -0.11 24.38 33.01
C SER A 246 -1.59 24.75 33.08
N ARG A 247 -1.88 25.96 33.60
CA ARG A 247 -3.24 26.54 33.66
C ARG A 247 -3.70 27.08 32.30
N ARG A 248 -3.77 26.23 31.27
CA ARG A 248 -4.51 26.53 30.04
C ARG A 248 -5.56 25.45 29.82
N ARG A 249 -6.84 25.83 29.82
CA ARG A 249 -7.92 24.95 29.36
C ARG A 249 -7.69 24.63 27.88
N PRO A 250 -7.95 23.41 27.40
CA PRO A 250 -7.94 23.12 25.97
C PRO A 250 -9.08 23.90 25.30
N LEU A 251 -8.72 24.94 24.53
CA LEU A 251 -9.69 25.69 23.73
C LEU A 251 -10.22 24.81 22.59
N LYS A 252 -11.53 24.84 22.34
CA LYS A 252 -12.16 24.11 21.25
C LYS A 252 -11.78 24.78 19.92
N ARG A 253 -10.84 24.18 19.17
CA ARG A 253 -10.37 24.69 17.87
C ARG A 253 -11.55 24.73 16.87
N MET A 254 -12.05 25.93 16.56
CA MET A 254 -13.12 26.14 15.58
C MET A 254 -12.58 25.95 14.15
N SER A 255 -13.38 25.34 13.30
CA SER A 255 -13.10 25.14 11.87
C SER A 255 -13.18 26.44 11.07
N SER A 256 -12.66 26.45 9.84
CA SER A 256 -12.69 27.63 8.96
C SER A 256 -14.12 28.09 8.59
N PRO A 257 -15.10 27.21 8.32
CA PRO A 257 -16.49 27.63 8.13
C PRO A 257 -17.09 28.27 9.38
N GLU A 258 -16.96 27.64 10.56
CA GLU A 258 -17.47 28.20 11.84
C GLU A 258 -16.92 29.60 12.13
N LYS A 259 -15.63 29.85 11.84
CA LYS A 259 -15.02 31.17 11.95
C LYS A 259 -15.62 32.19 10.98
N TRP A 260 -15.86 31.79 9.73
CA TRP A 260 -16.41 32.68 8.69
C TRP A 260 -17.90 32.99 8.95
N GLU A 261 -18.70 32.00 9.31
CA GLU A 261 -20.10 32.19 9.70
C GLU A 261 -20.22 33.11 10.91
N ALA A 262 -19.40 32.90 11.96
CA ALA A 262 -19.37 33.80 13.11
C ALA A 262 -18.96 35.23 12.73
N GLN A 263 -18.01 35.42 11.80
CA GLN A 263 -17.67 36.74 11.27
C GLN A 263 -18.83 37.38 10.48
N GLN A 264 -19.60 36.61 9.70
CA GLN A 264 -20.80 37.12 9.01
C GLN A 264 -21.94 37.46 9.99
N LEU A 265 -22.10 36.69 11.07
CA LEU A 265 -23.08 36.98 12.12
C LEU A 265 -22.70 38.24 12.94
N ILE A 266 -21.41 38.50 13.15
CA ILE A 266 -20.92 39.76 13.72
C ILE A 266 -21.12 40.91 12.73
N ALA A 267 -20.77 40.73 11.44
CA ALA A 267 -20.90 41.78 10.42
C ALA A 267 -22.36 42.18 10.12
N SER A 268 -23.31 41.25 10.30
CA SER A 268 -24.76 41.50 10.23
C SER A 268 -25.36 42.00 11.55
N GLY A 269 -24.57 42.10 12.64
CA GLY A 269 -25.00 42.56 13.95
C GLY A 269 -25.90 41.59 14.71
N VAL A 270 -25.96 40.32 14.29
CA VAL A 270 -26.81 39.27 14.88
C VAL A 270 -26.11 38.58 16.06
N LEU A 271 -24.79 38.40 15.99
CA LEU A 271 -23.94 37.97 17.11
C LEU A 271 -23.21 39.19 17.65
N SER A 272 -23.25 39.42 18.97
CA SER A 272 -22.44 40.51 19.54
C SER A 272 -20.96 40.14 19.53
N VAL A 273 -20.07 41.13 19.39
CA VAL A 273 -18.61 40.90 19.41
C VAL A 273 -18.19 40.22 20.73
N THR A 274 -18.86 40.58 21.82
CA THR A 274 -18.77 40.00 23.18
C THR A 274 -19.15 38.53 23.30
N GLU A 275 -19.94 37.98 22.36
CA GLU A 275 -20.33 36.56 22.36
C GLU A 275 -19.38 35.69 21.50
N TYR A 276 -18.38 36.29 20.86
CA TYR A 276 -17.38 35.55 20.10
C TYR A 276 -16.49 34.72 21.05
N PRO A 277 -16.25 33.40 20.83
CA PRO A 277 -15.53 32.55 21.79
C PRO A 277 -14.05 32.87 22.06
N MET A 278 -13.51 33.93 21.45
CA MET A 278 -12.14 34.44 21.61
C MET A 278 -12.12 35.93 22.01
N TYR A 279 -13.27 36.49 22.44
CA TYR A 279 -13.36 37.85 22.98
C TYR A 279 -12.92 37.86 24.45
N ASP A 280 -12.18 38.89 24.85
CA ASP A 280 -11.81 39.15 26.24
C ASP A 280 -12.02 40.65 26.54
N GLU A 281 -12.48 40.98 27.75
CA GLU A 281 -12.84 42.35 28.14
C GLU A 281 -11.61 43.18 28.60
N GLU A 282 -10.46 42.54 28.84
CA GLU A 282 -9.27 43.20 29.42
C GLU A 282 -8.35 43.90 28.40
N GLU A 283 -8.52 43.70 27.07
CA GLU A 283 -7.73 44.38 26.04
C GLU A 283 -8.48 45.52 25.32
N ALA A 284 -7.81 46.67 25.19
CA ALA A 284 -8.41 47.97 24.88
C ALA A 284 -9.11 48.13 23.50
N ASN A 285 -9.03 47.13 22.62
CA ASN A 285 -9.68 47.11 21.30
C ASN A 285 -10.75 46.01 21.13
N GLY A 286 -11.04 45.18 22.15
CA GLY A 286 -12.11 44.18 22.08
C GLY A 286 -11.88 43.05 21.06
N MET A 287 -10.62 42.78 20.73
CA MET A 287 -10.18 41.50 20.18
C MET A 287 -8.85 41.18 20.84
N LEU A 288 -8.62 39.90 21.12
CA LEU A 288 -7.30 39.42 21.53
C LEU A 288 -6.27 39.91 20.50
N TYR A 289 -5.26 40.67 20.95
CA TYR A 289 -4.01 40.70 20.23
C TYR A 289 -3.51 39.27 20.19
N GLN A 290 -3.59 38.68 19.00
CA GLN A 290 -2.67 37.64 18.65
C GLN A 290 -1.28 38.27 18.76
N GLU A 291 -0.60 38.03 19.89
CA GLU A 291 0.82 37.71 19.81
C GLU A 291 0.91 36.73 18.64
N GLU A 292 1.57 37.14 17.57
CA GLU A 292 2.01 36.21 16.55
C GLU A 292 3.30 35.55 17.13
N GLY A 293 3.25 34.43 17.87
CA GLY A 293 2.15 33.46 18.01
C GLY A 293 1.47 33.11 16.69
N ALA A 294 2.27 33.24 15.62
CA ALA A 294 2.36 32.17 14.68
C ALA A 294 2.28 30.85 15.47
N GLU A 295 1.34 30.01 15.09
CA GLU A 295 1.75 28.62 14.91
C GLU A 295 2.99 28.73 14.01
N GLU A 296 4.20 28.64 14.59
CA GLU A 296 5.43 28.56 13.82
C GLU A 296 5.23 27.35 12.93
N GLU A 297 4.81 27.58 11.68
CA GLU A 297 4.82 26.59 10.63
C GLU A 297 6.25 26.10 10.63
N THR A 298 6.47 24.95 11.26
CA THR A 298 7.81 24.50 11.60
C THR A 298 8.37 23.91 10.32
N GLU A 299 8.78 24.79 9.41
CA GLU A 299 9.05 24.45 8.03
C GLU A 299 10.35 23.67 7.98
N VAL A 300 10.17 22.36 7.96
CA VAL A 300 11.24 21.39 7.74
C VAL A 300 11.65 21.49 6.27
N GLU A 301 12.85 22.02 6.03
CA GLU A 301 13.50 21.95 4.72
C GLU A 301 14.43 20.73 4.66
N THR A 302 14.41 20.03 3.53
CA THR A 302 15.42 19.02 3.19
C THR A 302 16.77 19.70 2.98
N ARG A 303 17.87 19.05 3.38
CA ARG A 303 19.23 19.48 3.02
C ARG A 303 19.58 19.00 1.61
N GLU A 304 20.36 19.81 0.89
CA GLU A 304 20.85 19.49 -0.46
C GLU A 304 22.31 19.00 -0.44
N ASP A 305 22.91 18.89 0.75
CA ASP A 305 24.31 18.55 0.99
C ASP A 305 24.56 17.05 0.75
N LYS A 306 25.25 16.71 -0.34
CA LYS A 306 25.67 15.32 -0.63
C LYS A 306 26.96 14.96 0.11
N PRO A 307 27.15 13.70 0.54
CA PRO A 307 28.40 13.27 1.16
C PRO A 307 29.53 13.18 0.12
N GLY A 308 30.76 13.54 0.53
CA GLY A 308 31.93 13.60 -0.36
C GLY A 308 32.22 12.31 -1.14
N PHE A 309 31.96 11.14 -0.56
CA PHE A 309 32.14 9.85 -1.24
C PHE A 309 31.19 9.63 -2.44
N LEU A 310 30.17 10.48 -2.63
CA LEU A 310 29.22 10.42 -3.77
C LEU A 310 29.41 11.55 -4.81
N GLU A 311 30.29 12.54 -4.59
CA GLU A 311 30.40 13.72 -5.47
C GLU A 311 30.81 13.39 -6.91
N TYR A 312 31.53 12.29 -7.14
CA TYR A 312 31.92 11.81 -8.48
C TYR A 312 30.76 11.20 -9.31
N SER A 313 29.52 11.29 -8.84
CA SER A 313 28.33 10.74 -9.50
C SER A 313 27.80 11.66 -10.62
N LEU A 314 28.28 11.46 -11.84
CA LEU A 314 27.72 12.09 -13.06
C LEU A 314 26.20 11.87 -13.18
N ASP A 315 25.49 12.83 -13.79
CA ASP A 315 24.03 12.76 -14.00
C ASP A 315 23.68 11.76 -15.11
N MET A 316 23.61 10.49 -14.72
CA MET A 316 23.34 9.36 -15.61
C MET A 316 21.85 9.33 -16.03
N SER A 317 21.61 8.80 -17.22
CA SER A 317 20.26 8.48 -17.69
C SER A 317 19.64 7.34 -16.88
N PRO A 318 18.30 7.30 -16.69
CA PRO A 318 17.63 6.20 -16.01
C PRO A 318 17.71 4.90 -16.81
N VAL A 319 17.68 3.78 -16.10
CA VAL A 319 17.80 2.43 -16.67
C VAL A 319 16.66 2.14 -17.65
N LYS A 320 16.99 1.83 -18.91
CA LYS A 320 16.02 1.40 -19.93
C LYS A 320 15.72 -0.09 -19.76
N ILE A 321 14.59 -0.40 -19.13
CA ILE A 321 14.17 -1.78 -18.82
C ILE A 321 13.54 -2.48 -20.03
N LEU A 322 12.93 -1.73 -20.95
CA LEU A 322 12.35 -2.27 -22.18
C LEU A 322 13.31 -2.13 -23.37
N LYS A 323 13.56 -3.24 -24.06
CA LYS A 323 14.39 -3.34 -25.29
C LYS A 323 13.85 -2.47 -26.44
N ASN A 324 12.52 -2.38 -26.56
CA ASN A 324 11.83 -1.47 -27.46
C ASN A 324 10.53 -0.94 -26.82
N PRO A 325 10.46 0.33 -26.39
CA PRO A 325 9.24 0.91 -25.82
C PRO A 325 8.11 1.06 -26.86
N GLU A 326 8.43 1.25 -28.14
CA GLU A 326 7.45 1.41 -29.24
C GLU A 326 6.98 0.07 -29.84
N GLY A 327 7.35 -1.05 -29.22
CA GLY A 327 7.02 -2.41 -29.66
C GLY A 327 5.51 -2.69 -29.73
N SER A 328 5.14 -3.73 -30.48
CA SER A 328 3.77 -4.26 -30.47
C SER A 328 3.37 -4.77 -29.09
N LEU A 329 4.26 -5.51 -28.41
CA LEU A 329 4.03 -6.05 -27.07
C LEU A 329 3.92 -4.94 -26.03
N SER A 330 4.78 -3.92 -26.12
CA SER A 330 4.78 -2.75 -25.22
C SER A 330 3.46 -1.97 -25.30
N ARG A 331 2.92 -1.79 -26.51
CA ARG A 331 1.61 -1.15 -26.72
C ARG A 331 0.44 -1.99 -26.23
N ALA A 332 0.45 -3.31 -26.42
CA ALA A 332 -0.57 -4.20 -25.86
C ALA A 332 -0.57 -4.22 -24.32
N ALA A 333 0.61 -4.20 -23.67
CA ALA A 333 0.72 -4.09 -22.21
C ALA A 333 0.17 -2.75 -21.68
N ALA A 334 0.45 -1.64 -22.37
CA ALA A 334 -0.10 -0.33 -22.03
C ALA A 334 -1.63 -0.29 -22.22
N LEU A 335 -2.16 -0.81 -23.33
CA LEU A 335 -3.58 -0.87 -23.62
C LEU A 335 -4.34 -1.71 -22.58
N ARG A 336 -3.86 -2.93 -22.25
CA ARG A 336 -4.49 -3.76 -21.21
C ARG A 336 -4.44 -3.10 -19.82
N SER A 337 -3.41 -2.29 -19.54
CA SER A 337 -3.31 -1.52 -18.30
C SER A 337 -4.33 -0.37 -18.24
N ALA A 338 -4.69 0.23 -19.39
CA ALA A 338 -5.77 1.21 -19.50
C ALA A 338 -7.15 0.55 -19.40
N LEU A 339 -7.41 -0.51 -20.19
CA LEU A 339 -8.66 -1.27 -20.16
C LEU A 339 -8.94 -1.84 -18.76
N ALA A 340 -7.94 -2.42 -18.09
CA ALA A 340 -8.11 -2.90 -16.71
C ALA A 340 -8.39 -1.76 -15.69
N LYS A 341 -8.04 -0.51 -15.98
CA LYS A 341 -8.46 0.64 -15.17
C LYS A 341 -9.92 1.00 -15.46
N GLU A 342 -10.32 0.97 -16.72
CA GLU A 342 -11.69 1.21 -17.16
C GLU A 342 -12.66 0.14 -16.61
N ASP A 343 -12.34 -1.16 -16.76
CA ASP A 343 -13.05 -2.30 -16.16
C ASP A 343 -13.31 -2.08 -14.66
N ARG A 344 -12.28 -1.63 -13.92
CA ARG A 344 -12.38 -1.32 -12.48
C ARG A 344 -13.30 -0.13 -12.22
N GLU A 345 -13.27 0.91 -13.05
CA GLU A 345 -14.11 2.09 -12.86
C GLU A 345 -15.57 1.82 -13.25
N VAL A 346 -15.84 1.10 -14.33
CA VAL A 346 -17.17 0.58 -14.71
C VAL A 346 -17.72 -0.36 -13.63
N SER A 347 -16.91 -1.34 -13.18
CA SER A 347 -17.30 -2.25 -12.08
C SER A 347 -17.57 -1.49 -10.77
N ARG A 348 -16.80 -0.44 -10.48
CA ARG A 348 -17.04 0.47 -9.33
C ARG A 348 -18.34 1.27 -9.51
N LEU A 349 -18.65 1.76 -10.70
CA LEU A 349 -19.88 2.51 -11.00
C LEU A 349 -21.12 1.62 -10.92
N ALA A 350 -21.11 0.45 -11.56
CA ALA A 350 -22.16 -0.55 -11.42
C ALA A 350 -22.36 -0.97 -9.94
N LYS A 351 -21.26 -1.16 -9.20
CA LYS A 351 -21.31 -1.40 -7.75
C LYS A 351 -21.79 -0.18 -6.95
N ALA A 352 -21.56 1.05 -7.39
CA ALA A 352 -22.10 2.24 -6.74
C ALA A 352 -23.62 2.31 -6.92
N MET A 353 -24.11 2.14 -8.16
CA MET A 353 -25.54 2.04 -8.47
C MET A 353 -26.24 0.94 -7.65
N LEU A 354 -25.64 -0.25 -7.58
CA LEU A 354 -26.16 -1.37 -6.78
C LEU A 354 -26.06 -1.16 -5.25
N ASN A 355 -25.25 -0.19 -4.78
CA ASN A 355 -25.20 0.21 -3.37
C ASN A 355 -26.13 1.38 -3.03
N SER A 356 -26.54 2.19 -4.02
CA SER A 356 -27.59 3.21 -3.84
C SER A 356 -29.00 2.62 -3.78
N ILE A 357 -29.21 1.36 -4.17
CA ILE A 357 -30.44 0.62 -3.88
C ILE A 357 -30.52 0.37 -2.35
N PRO A 358 -31.58 0.83 -1.65
CA PRO A 358 -31.72 0.59 -0.21
C PRO A 358 -31.80 -0.90 0.11
N LYS A 359 -30.99 -1.35 1.08
CA LYS A 359 -30.84 -2.79 1.39
C LYS A 359 -31.77 -3.28 2.50
N ASP A 360 -32.28 -2.37 3.31
CA ASP A 360 -33.20 -2.68 4.40
C ASP A 360 -34.64 -2.75 3.88
N LEU A 361 -34.96 -3.82 3.14
CA LEU A 361 -36.31 -4.13 2.64
C LEU A 361 -37.37 -4.24 3.76
N ASN A 362 -36.94 -4.37 5.02
CA ASN A 362 -37.81 -4.33 6.20
C ASN A 362 -38.15 -2.91 6.67
N ARG A 363 -37.37 -1.88 6.31
CA ARG A 363 -37.54 -0.53 6.87
C ARG A 363 -38.94 0.06 6.62
N PRO A 364 -39.57 -0.10 5.43
CA PRO A 364 -40.97 0.32 5.22
C PRO A 364 -42.02 -0.49 6.01
N TRP A 365 -41.63 -1.58 6.68
CA TRP A 365 -42.49 -2.41 7.54
C TRP A 365 -42.26 -2.15 9.03
N GLU A 366 -41.07 -1.66 9.40
CA GLU A 366 -40.72 -1.22 10.75
C GLU A 366 -41.16 0.24 11.00
N ASP A 367 -41.29 1.05 9.94
CA ASP A 367 -41.87 2.39 10.00
C ASP A 367 -43.42 2.36 10.08
N PRO A 368 -44.05 3.05 11.05
CA PRO A 368 -45.51 3.20 11.13
C PRO A 368 -46.12 4.18 10.09
N MET A 369 -45.32 5.05 9.47
CA MET A 369 -45.74 6.02 8.44
C MET A 369 -44.76 6.08 7.24
N PRO A 370 -44.57 4.98 6.48
CA PRO A 370 -43.78 5.00 5.25
C PRO A 370 -44.49 5.75 4.13
N GLU A 371 -43.74 6.21 3.13
CA GLU A 371 -44.32 6.97 2.01
C GLU A 371 -45.16 6.08 1.07
N ALA A 372 -46.12 6.72 0.39
CA ALA A 372 -47.15 6.06 -0.41
C ALA A 372 -46.58 5.43 -1.71
N GLY A 373 -45.98 4.26 -1.56
CA GLY A 373 -45.40 3.46 -2.65
C GLY A 373 -44.24 2.56 -2.18
N GLU A 374 -43.54 2.92 -1.09
CA GLU A 374 -42.33 2.21 -0.65
C GLU A 374 -42.55 0.73 -0.38
N ARG A 375 -43.68 0.36 0.26
CA ARG A 375 -44.02 -1.05 0.53
C ARG A 375 -44.25 -1.87 -0.74
N GLN A 376 -44.72 -1.25 -1.81
CA GLN A 376 -45.00 -1.90 -3.09
C GLN A 376 -43.71 -2.07 -3.90
N PHE A 377 -42.89 -1.01 -3.97
CA PHE A 377 -41.54 -1.05 -4.54
C PHE A 377 -40.63 -2.06 -3.82
N ALA A 378 -40.70 -2.13 -2.48
CA ALA A 378 -39.99 -3.15 -1.70
C ALA A 378 -40.51 -4.58 -1.95
N LEU A 379 -41.78 -4.76 -2.32
CA LEU A 379 -42.32 -6.06 -2.73
C LEU A 379 -41.77 -6.49 -4.10
N GLU A 380 -41.73 -5.56 -5.06
CA GLU A 380 -41.19 -5.80 -6.41
C GLU A 380 -39.69 -6.13 -6.36
N LEU A 381 -38.90 -5.35 -5.60
CA LEU A 381 -37.48 -5.64 -5.35
C LEU A 381 -37.25 -7.01 -4.68
N ARG A 382 -38.19 -7.45 -3.82
CA ARG A 382 -38.15 -8.79 -3.21
C ARG A 382 -38.49 -9.90 -4.21
N GLY A 383 -39.35 -9.61 -5.19
CA GLY A 383 -39.67 -10.51 -6.31
C GLY A 383 -38.53 -10.66 -7.33
N VAL A 384 -37.71 -9.63 -7.51
CA VAL A 384 -36.52 -9.62 -8.41
C VAL A 384 -35.36 -10.50 -7.91
N GLY A 385 -35.48 -11.12 -6.72
CA GLY A 385 -34.54 -12.15 -6.27
C GLY A 385 -33.18 -11.60 -5.81
N LEU A 386 -33.14 -10.36 -5.34
CA LEU A 386 -31.94 -9.72 -4.76
C LEU A 386 -31.58 -10.28 -3.36
N SER A 387 -31.44 -11.60 -3.24
CA SER A 387 -30.72 -12.21 -2.14
C SER A 387 -29.24 -11.81 -2.22
N GLY A 388 -28.65 -11.49 -1.06
CA GLY A 388 -27.34 -10.83 -1.01
C GLY A 388 -26.23 -11.69 -1.65
N TYR A 389 -25.46 -11.06 -2.55
CA TYR A 389 -24.31 -11.62 -3.29
C TYR A 389 -23.57 -12.75 -2.56
N GLU A 390 -23.90 -13.98 -2.91
CA GLU A 390 -23.09 -15.15 -2.55
C GLU A 390 -21.73 -15.10 -3.28
N MET A 391 -20.77 -15.89 -2.81
CA MET A 391 -19.60 -16.24 -3.63
C MET A 391 -20.03 -16.76 -5.02
N PRO A 392 -19.42 -16.27 -6.14
CA PRO A 392 -19.76 -16.72 -7.49
C PRO A 392 -19.76 -18.24 -7.63
N GLU A 393 -20.68 -18.79 -8.41
CA GLU A 393 -20.85 -20.25 -8.60
C GLU A 393 -19.51 -20.93 -8.93
N TRP A 394 -18.75 -20.37 -9.89
CA TRP A 394 -17.43 -20.86 -10.27
C TRP A 394 -16.42 -20.93 -9.12
N LYS A 395 -16.50 -20.01 -8.13
CA LYS A 395 -15.66 -20.08 -6.92
C LYS A 395 -16.15 -21.14 -5.94
N LYS A 396 -17.46 -21.36 -5.82
CA LYS A 396 -18.01 -22.46 -5.00
C LYS A 396 -17.55 -23.81 -5.56
N ASP A 397 -17.64 -23.99 -6.88
CA ASP A 397 -17.19 -25.19 -7.58
C ASP A 397 -15.66 -25.38 -7.50
N ALA A 398 -14.89 -24.28 -7.51
CA ALA A 398 -13.44 -24.29 -7.32
C ALA A 398 -12.99 -24.54 -5.87
N LEU A 399 -13.81 -24.31 -4.83
CA LEU A 399 -13.45 -24.63 -3.44
C LEU A 399 -13.47 -26.13 -3.13
N GLY A 400 -14.52 -26.85 -3.54
CA GLY A 400 -14.68 -28.28 -3.23
C GLY A 400 -15.05 -28.57 -1.76
N LYS A 401 -15.01 -29.85 -1.36
CA LYS A 401 -15.44 -30.32 -0.01
C LYS A 401 -14.40 -31.17 0.75
N THR A 402 -13.29 -31.54 0.13
CA THR A 402 -12.28 -32.45 0.70
C THR A 402 -10.87 -32.05 0.27
N ILE A 403 -9.91 -32.11 1.18
CA ILE A 403 -8.49 -31.84 0.89
C ILE A 403 -7.88 -33.11 0.29
N SER A 404 -7.71 -33.13 -1.02
CA SER A 404 -6.92 -34.13 -1.74
C SER A 404 -5.45 -33.69 -1.79
N PHE A 405 -4.53 -34.61 -1.54
CA PHE A 405 -3.09 -34.41 -1.75
C PHE A 405 -2.62 -35.21 -2.98
N GLY A 406 -3.35 -35.07 -4.09
CA GLY A 406 -3.07 -35.72 -5.38
C GLY A 406 -3.14 -37.24 -5.34
N GLN A 407 -2.68 -37.89 -6.42
CA GLN A 407 -2.53 -39.35 -6.42
C GLN A 407 -1.21 -39.78 -5.79
N ARG A 408 -1.29 -40.64 -4.76
CA ARG A 408 -0.13 -41.46 -4.35
C ARG A 408 0.18 -42.45 -5.47
N SER A 409 1.38 -42.35 -6.05
CA SER A 409 1.85 -43.29 -7.07
C SER A 409 1.80 -44.74 -6.57
N LYS A 410 1.48 -45.67 -7.47
CA LYS A 410 1.38 -47.11 -7.18
C LYS A 410 2.74 -47.81 -7.08
N LEU A 411 3.81 -47.15 -7.55
CA LEU A 411 5.18 -47.65 -7.48
C LEU A 411 5.79 -47.41 -6.09
N SER A 412 6.68 -48.28 -5.63
CA SER A 412 7.47 -48.02 -4.42
C SER A 412 8.38 -46.79 -4.60
N ILE A 413 8.79 -46.18 -3.49
CA ILE A 413 9.66 -44.99 -3.49
C ILE A 413 11.00 -45.30 -4.20
N GLN A 414 11.56 -46.49 -4.03
CA GLN A 414 12.81 -46.87 -4.70
C GLN A 414 12.64 -47.03 -6.22
N GLU A 415 11.52 -47.57 -6.69
CA GLU A 415 11.21 -47.66 -8.12
C GLU A 415 10.98 -46.28 -8.74
N GLN A 416 10.29 -45.38 -8.02
CA GLN A 416 10.15 -43.97 -8.42
C GLN A 416 11.55 -43.33 -8.58
N ARG A 417 12.41 -43.40 -7.56
CA ARG A 417 13.78 -42.85 -7.61
C ARG A 417 14.62 -43.42 -8.75
N LYS A 418 14.52 -44.73 -9.02
CA LYS A 418 15.20 -45.42 -10.13
C LYS A 418 14.68 -45.05 -11.53
N SER A 419 13.44 -44.58 -11.64
CA SER A 419 12.83 -44.20 -12.92
C SER A 419 13.28 -42.82 -13.44
N LEU A 420 13.74 -41.94 -12.55
CA LEU A 420 14.13 -40.56 -12.85
C LEU A 420 15.34 -40.50 -13.81
N PRO A 421 15.36 -39.55 -14.78
CA PRO A 421 16.48 -39.40 -15.72
C PRO A 421 17.87 -39.33 -15.07
N VAL A 422 18.02 -38.59 -13.97
CA VAL A 422 19.28 -38.44 -13.24
C VAL A 422 19.87 -39.75 -12.71
N TYR A 423 19.05 -40.76 -12.39
CA TYR A 423 19.53 -42.05 -11.86
C TYR A 423 20.46 -42.76 -12.86
N LYS A 424 20.18 -42.65 -14.17
CA LYS A 424 21.00 -43.24 -15.24
C LYS A 424 22.42 -42.68 -15.31
N LEU A 425 22.65 -41.48 -14.78
CA LEU A 425 23.92 -40.77 -14.83
C LEU A 425 24.56 -40.61 -13.44
N LYS A 426 24.02 -41.27 -12.40
CA LYS A 426 24.46 -41.12 -10.99
C LYS A 426 25.97 -41.23 -10.82
N GLU A 427 26.59 -42.27 -11.38
CA GLU A 427 28.04 -42.53 -11.24
C GLU A 427 28.87 -41.45 -11.96
N GLN A 428 28.47 -41.08 -13.18
CA GLN A 428 29.13 -40.02 -13.96
C GLN A 428 29.02 -38.64 -13.30
N LEU A 429 27.90 -38.37 -12.64
CA LEU A 429 27.68 -37.15 -11.85
C LEU A 429 28.57 -37.11 -10.61
N ILE A 430 28.63 -38.20 -9.84
CA ILE A 430 29.49 -38.29 -8.64
C ILE A 430 30.96 -38.07 -9.03
N GLU A 431 31.41 -38.68 -10.13
CA GLU A 431 32.78 -38.48 -10.64
C GLU A 431 33.01 -37.05 -11.16
N ALA A 432 32.01 -36.42 -11.79
CA ALA A 432 32.09 -35.02 -12.21
C ALA A 432 32.23 -34.06 -11.02
N VAL A 433 31.49 -34.26 -9.93
CA VAL A 433 31.62 -33.46 -8.69
C VAL A 433 32.93 -33.76 -7.95
N ARG A 434 33.44 -35.00 -8.02
CA ARG A 434 34.75 -35.35 -7.44
C ARG A 434 35.89 -34.61 -8.14
N THR A 435 35.85 -34.57 -9.47
CA THR A 435 36.93 -34.06 -10.34
C THR A 435 36.92 -32.54 -10.55
N ASN A 436 35.76 -31.87 -10.47
CA ASN A 436 35.64 -30.43 -10.74
C ASN A 436 35.25 -29.67 -9.45
N PRO A 437 35.87 -28.53 -9.11
CA PRO A 437 35.50 -27.74 -7.94
C PRO A 437 34.13 -27.06 -8.10
N VAL A 438 33.79 -26.70 -9.35
CA VAL A 438 32.50 -26.15 -9.77
C VAL A 438 31.91 -27.03 -10.87
N LEU A 439 30.59 -27.27 -10.82
CA LEU A 439 29.86 -28.00 -11.84
C LEU A 439 28.55 -27.25 -12.20
N VAL A 440 28.35 -26.93 -13.48
CA VAL A 440 27.09 -26.37 -13.98
C VAL A 440 26.21 -27.52 -14.46
N LEU A 441 25.13 -27.80 -13.73
CA LEU A 441 24.25 -28.95 -13.95
C LEU A 441 22.98 -28.51 -14.70
N ILE A 442 22.92 -28.81 -15.99
CA ILE A 442 21.73 -28.57 -16.83
C ILE A 442 20.79 -29.76 -16.69
N GLY A 443 19.50 -29.48 -16.46
CA GLY A 443 18.48 -30.51 -16.54
C GLY A 443 17.06 -29.95 -16.43
N GLU A 444 16.15 -30.55 -17.20
CA GLU A 444 14.74 -30.18 -17.20
C GLU A 444 14.10 -30.30 -15.80
N THR A 445 13.05 -29.50 -15.57
CA THR A 445 12.26 -29.60 -14.35
C THR A 445 11.50 -30.94 -14.31
N GLY A 446 11.69 -31.71 -13.24
CA GLY A 446 11.22 -33.09 -13.12
C GLY A 446 12.27 -34.18 -13.45
N SER A 447 13.45 -33.82 -13.97
CA SER A 447 14.55 -34.77 -14.23
C SER A 447 15.18 -35.41 -12.97
N GLY A 448 14.87 -34.87 -11.79
CA GLY A 448 15.33 -35.35 -10.49
C GLY A 448 16.44 -34.52 -9.84
N LYS A 449 16.87 -33.37 -10.43
CA LYS A 449 17.95 -32.50 -9.91
C LYS A 449 17.90 -32.32 -8.39
N THR A 450 16.94 -31.53 -7.92
CA THR A 450 16.85 -31.03 -6.54
C THR A 450 16.61 -32.12 -5.49
N THR A 451 15.92 -33.20 -5.87
CA THR A 451 15.60 -34.29 -4.94
C THR A 451 16.70 -35.33 -4.86
N GLN A 452 17.32 -35.72 -5.99
CA GLN A 452 18.25 -36.85 -6.02
C GLN A 452 19.72 -36.46 -5.89
N VAL A 453 20.14 -35.29 -6.40
CA VAL A 453 21.58 -34.92 -6.43
C VAL A 453 22.14 -34.81 -5.01
N THR A 454 21.39 -34.18 -4.10
CA THR A 454 21.70 -34.10 -2.66
C THR A 454 21.81 -35.49 -2.01
N GLN A 455 20.83 -36.37 -2.28
CA GLN A 455 20.83 -37.76 -1.79
C GLN A 455 22.04 -38.54 -2.31
N TYR A 456 22.36 -38.45 -3.61
CA TYR A 456 23.49 -39.17 -4.21
C TYR A 456 24.85 -38.68 -3.69
N LEU A 457 24.97 -37.40 -3.33
CA LEU A 457 26.18 -36.84 -2.71
C LEU A 457 26.31 -37.27 -1.24
N ALA A 458 25.20 -37.39 -0.50
CA ALA A 458 25.20 -37.99 0.84
C ALA A 458 25.57 -39.48 0.79
N GLU A 459 24.97 -40.24 -0.13
CA GLU A 459 25.30 -41.64 -0.41
C GLU A 459 26.77 -41.83 -0.85
N ALA A 460 27.37 -40.83 -1.51
CA ALA A 460 28.79 -40.79 -1.88
C ALA A 460 29.73 -40.34 -0.75
N GLY A 461 29.22 -40.09 0.46
CA GLY A 461 30.03 -39.80 1.65
C GLY A 461 30.45 -38.35 1.84
N TYR A 462 29.96 -37.39 1.05
CA TYR A 462 30.27 -35.95 1.27
C TYR A 462 29.77 -35.43 2.63
N THR A 463 28.78 -36.12 3.23
CA THR A 463 28.25 -35.84 4.58
C THR A 463 29.23 -36.17 5.72
N THR A 464 30.31 -36.92 5.45
CA THR A 464 31.31 -37.31 6.48
C THR A 464 32.19 -36.16 6.97
N LYS A 465 32.27 -35.06 6.19
CA LYS A 465 33.13 -33.89 6.49
C LYS A 465 32.36 -32.60 6.80
N GLY A 466 31.05 -32.60 6.56
CA GLY A 466 30.21 -31.41 6.63
C GLY A 466 28.85 -31.67 5.99
N LYS A 467 27.90 -30.74 6.17
CA LYS A 467 26.53 -30.83 5.67
C LYS A 467 26.48 -30.53 4.16
N ILE A 468 25.43 -31.00 3.50
CA ILE A 468 25.11 -30.64 2.11
C ILE A 468 24.04 -29.55 2.14
N GLY A 469 24.39 -28.36 1.68
CA GLY A 469 23.46 -27.23 1.53
C GLY A 469 22.84 -27.23 0.14
N CYS A 470 21.50 -27.13 0.06
CA CYS A 470 20.81 -26.90 -1.21
C CYS A 470 19.94 -25.65 -1.09
N THR A 471 20.21 -24.64 -1.91
CA THR A 471 19.43 -23.40 -1.90
C THR A 471 18.24 -23.47 -2.84
N GLN A 472 17.24 -22.64 -2.59
CA GLN A 472 16.02 -22.48 -3.38
C GLN A 472 15.63 -21.00 -3.36
N PRO A 473 15.32 -20.38 -4.52
CA PRO A 473 14.83 -19.00 -4.53
C PRO A 473 13.47 -18.86 -3.82
N ARG A 474 12.66 -19.93 -3.77
CA ARG A 474 11.27 -19.89 -3.26
C ARG A 474 11.09 -20.70 -1.98
N ARG A 475 10.64 -20.03 -0.90
CA ARG A 475 10.34 -20.65 0.42
C ARG A 475 9.51 -21.94 0.35
N VAL A 476 8.44 -21.95 -0.44
CA VAL A 476 7.53 -23.10 -0.54
C VAL A 476 8.22 -24.31 -1.18
N ALA A 477 9.16 -24.08 -2.12
CA ALA A 477 9.94 -25.14 -2.73
C ALA A 477 10.97 -25.72 -1.74
N ALA A 478 11.67 -24.89 -0.96
CA ALA A 478 12.55 -25.37 0.11
C ALA A 478 11.81 -26.31 1.09
N MET A 479 10.61 -25.92 1.55
CA MET A 479 9.79 -26.73 2.46
C MET A 479 9.28 -28.01 1.81
N SER A 480 8.75 -27.94 0.58
CA SER A 480 8.14 -29.10 -0.08
C SER A 480 9.17 -30.13 -0.53
N VAL A 481 10.33 -29.68 -1.04
CA VAL A 481 11.45 -30.55 -1.42
C VAL A 481 12.06 -31.19 -0.18
N ALA A 482 12.33 -30.44 0.90
CA ALA A 482 12.86 -31.02 2.14
C ALA A 482 11.94 -32.08 2.72
N LYS A 483 10.62 -31.80 2.76
CA LYS A 483 9.63 -32.79 3.18
C LYS A 483 9.63 -34.02 2.28
N ARG A 484 9.62 -33.85 0.95
CA ARG A 484 9.65 -34.96 -0.01
C ARG A 484 10.93 -35.79 0.10
N VAL A 485 12.08 -35.17 0.34
CA VAL A 485 13.35 -35.87 0.50
C VAL A 485 13.45 -36.58 1.85
N ALA A 486 12.89 -36.03 2.92
CA ALA A 486 12.71 -36.76 4.19
C ALA A 486 11.83 -38.01 3.99
N GLU A 487 10.70 -37.89 3.25
CA GLU A 487 9.85 -39.02 2.86
C GLU A 487 10.56 -40.04 1.94
N GLU A 488 11.52 -39.62 1.12
CA GLU A 488 12.30 -40.51 0.22
C GLU A 488 13.48 -41.22 0.88
N VAL A 489 14.08 -40.59 1.92
CA VAL A 489 15.14 -41.17 2.75
C VAL A 489 14.58 -42.06 3.86
N GLY A 490 13.42 -41.69 4.43
CA GLY A 490 12.74 -42.42 5.49
C GLY A 490 12.88 -41.81 6.90
N CYS A 491 13.54 -40.66 7.03
CA CYS A 491 13.66 -39.89 8.28
C CYS A 491 12.46 -38.98 8.52
N ARG A 492 12.34 -38.38 9.72
CA ARG A 492 11.41 -37.27 9.95
C ARG A 492 12.04 -35.95 9.52
N LEU A 493 11.21 -35.01 9.09
CA LEU A 493 11.65 -33.66 8.72
C LEU A 493 12.19 -32.92 9.96
N GLY A 494 13.45 -32.50 9.90
CA GLY A 494 14.21 -31.92 11.02
C GLY A 494 15.21 -32.88 11.67
N GLU A 495 15.20 -34.18 11.31
CA GLU A 495 16.26 -35.15 11.63
C GLU A 495 17.36 -35.04 10.54
N GLU A 496 17.72 -36.13 9.86
CA GLU A 496 18.77 -36.15 8.81
C GLU A 496 18.53 -35.13 7.67
N VAL A 497 17.26 -34.90 7.31
CA VAL A 497 16.84 -33.95 6.28
C VAL A 497 16.02 -32.83 6.94
N GLY A 498 16.47 -31.59 6.77
CA GLY A 498 15.84 -30.41 7.37
C GLY A 498 15.79 -29.22 6.42
N TYR A 499 15.15 -28.13 6.85
CA TYR A 499 15.13 -26.88 6.10
C TYR A 499 15.17 -25.62 6.97
N THR A 500 15.72 -24.54 6.41
CA THR A 500 15.86 -23.24 7.08
C THR A 500 15.48 -22.08 6.14
N ILE A 501 14.47 -21.29 6.51
CA ILE A 501 13.98 -20.15 5.73
C ILE A 501 13.72 -18.94 6.63
N ARG A 502 13.54 -17.74 6.06
CA ARG A 502 13.32 -16.51 6.83
C ARG A 502 12.09 -16.65 7.76
N PHE A 503 12.34 -16.58 9.06
CA PHE A 503 11.39 -16.76 10.18
C PHE A 503 10.88 -18.19 10.47
N GLU A 504 11.54 -19.24 9.94
CA GLU A 504 11.11 -20.64 10.15
C GLU A 504 12.29 -21.60 9.94
N ASP A 505 12.73 -22.29 10.99
CA ASP A 505 13.86 -23.24 10.96
C ASP A 505 13.41 -24.60 11.48
N CYS A 506 13.74 -25.65 10.74
CA CYS A 506 13.35 -27.04 10.96
C CYS A 506 14.57 -27.91 10.66
N THR A 507 15.61 -27.72 11.48
CA THR A 507 16.88 -28.47 11.43
C THR A 507 17.29 -28.87 12.85
N GLY A 508 18.07 -29.95 12.94
CA GLY A 508 18.65 -30.46 14.17
C GLY A 508 20.19 -30.59 14.08
N PRO A 509 20.85 -31.06 15.16
CA PRO A 509 22.28 -31.36 15.12
C PRO A 509 22.58 -32.39 14.02
N ASP A 510 21.76 -33.43 13.95
CA ASP A 510 21.90 -34.59 13.05
C ASP A 510 21.54 -34.30 11.58
N THR A 511 21.05 -33.10 11.25
CA THR A 511 20.69 -32.75 9.86
C THR A 511 21.92 -32.74 8.96
N VAL A 512 22.00 -33.66 8.00
CA VAL A 512 23.10 -33.80 7.04
C VAL A 512 22.76 -33.20 5.66
N ILE A 513 21.48 -33.17 5.28
CA ILE A 513 20.99 -32.48 4.07
C ILE A 513 20.09 -31.32 4.51
N LYS A 514 20.48 -30.09 4.16
CA LYS A 514 19.80 -28.85 4.57
C LYS A 514 19.33 -28.06 3.35
N TYR A 515 18.00 -27.97 3.18
CA TYR A 515 17.39 -27.12 2.17
C TYR A 515 17.16 -25.71 2.73
N MET A 516 17.49 -24.66 2.00
CA MET A 516 17.34 -23.29 2.51
C MET A 516 16.98 -22.28 1.42
N THR A 517 16.50 -21.10 1.80
CA THR A 517 16.45 -19.98 0.85
C THR A 517 17.82 -19.33 0.70
N ASP A 518 18.16 -18.84 -0.48
CA ASP A 518 19.43 -18.17 -0.80
C ASP A 518 19.86 -17.12 0.27
N GLY A 519 18.93 -16.27 0.70
CA GLY A 519 19.15 -15.26 1.74
C GLY A 519 19.35 -15.79 3.18
N MET A 520 19.21 -17.10 3.41
CA MET A 520 19.67 -17.75 4.64
C MET A 520 21.11 -18.25 4.50
N LEU A 521 21.51 -18.80 3.34
CA LEU A 521 22.91 -19.12 3.08
C LEU A 521 23.79 -17.87 3.17
N LEU A 522 23.35 -16.74 2.60
CA LEU A 522 24.06 -15.45 2.75
C LEU A 522 24.24 -15.04 4.22
N ARG A 523 23.26 -15.29 5.09
CA ARG A 523 23.39 -14.99 6.53
C ARG A 523 24.37 -15.93 7.22
N GLU A 524 24.47 -17.18 6.77
CA GLU A 524 25.44 -18.13 7.29
C GLU A 524 26.87 -17.76 6.84
N ILE A 525 27.06 -17.24 5.61
CA ILE A 525 28.34 -16.66 5.17
C ILE A 525 28.76 -15.43 6.03
N MET A 526 27.81 -14.60 6.49
CA MET A 526 28.15 -13.50 7.42
C MET A 526 28.66 -13.98 8.80
N ILE A 527 28.37 -15.22 9.18
CA ILE A 527 28.75 -15.80 10.48
C ILE A 527 30.01 -16.66 10.34
N ASP A 528 30.18 -17.32 9.19
CA ASP A 528 31.32 -18.18 8.85
C ASP A 528 31.64 -18.02 7.35
N GLU A 529 32.57 -17.11 7.03
CA GLU A 529 33.00 -16.84 5.65
C GLU A 529 33.50 -18.08 4.90
N ASN A 530 34.01 -19.09 5.61
CA ASN A 530 34.58 -20.29 5.03
C ASN A 530 33.54 -21.40 4.78
N LEU A 531 32.28 -21.18 5.18
CA LEU A 531 31.20 -22.17 5.21
C LEU A 531 31.69 -23.52 5.75
N SER A 532 32.41 -23.49 6.88
CA SER A 532 33.11 -24.61 7.50
C SER A 532 32.17 -25.77 7.84
N GLN A 533 30.88 -25.48 8.06
CA GLN A 533 29.84 -26.50 8.30
C GLN A 533 29.45 -27.29 7.04
N TYR A 534 29.80 -26.85 5.83
CA TYR A 534 29.37 -27.44 4.56
C TYR A 534 30.54 -28.06 3.79
N SER A 535 30.27 -29.18 3.12
CA SER A 535 31.19 -29.82 2.17
C SER A 535 30.79 -29.54 0.71
N VAL A 536 29.49 -29.47 0.42
CA VAL A 536 28.93 -29.14 -0.90
C VAL A 536 27.81 -28.12 -0.75
N VAL A 537 27.79 -27.11 -1.61
CA VAL A 537 26.63 -26.23 -1.82
C VAL A 537 26.08 -26.42 -3.23
N MET A 538 24.77 -26.61 -3.29
CA MET A 538 23.98 -26.71 -4.52
C MET A 538 23.07 -25.48 -4.64
N LEU A 539 23.39 -24.58 -5.58
CA LEU A 539 22.55 -23.44 -5.94
C LEU A 539 21.55 -23.90 -7.01
N ASP A 540 20.34 -24.25 -6.61
CA ASP A 540 19.35 -24.86 -7.49
C ASP A 540 18.38 -23.82 -8.08
N GLU A 541 17.96 -24.04 -9.34
CA GLU A 541 17.18 -23.07 -10.14
C GLU A 541 17.86 -21.69 -10.26
N ALA A 542 19.20 -21.67 -10.36
CA ALA A 542 20.06 -20.47 -10.38
C ALA A 542 19.73 -19.45 -11.49
N HIS A 543 18.97 -19.88 -12.51
CA HIS A 543 18.45 -19.07 -13.59
C HIS A 543 17.28 -18.14 -13.19
N GLU A 544 16.73 -18.24 -11.97
CA GLU A 544 15.82 -17.20 -11.44
C GLU A 544 16.56 -15.88 -11.12
N ARG A 545 17.90 -15.91 -11.01
CA ARG A 545 18.79 -14.72 -10.89
C ARG A 545 18.30 -13.70 -9.85
N THR A 546 18.02 -14.18 -8.64
CA THR A 546 17.65 -13.32 -7.51
C THR A 546 18.85 -12.55 -7.00
N VAL A 547 18.63 -11.43 -6.30
CA VAL A 547 19.75 -10.65 -5.72
C VAL A 547 20.57 -11.48 -4.74
N ALA A 548 19.92 -12.38 -4.01
CA ALA A 548 20.61 -13.27 -3.09
C ALA A 548 21.49 -14.28 -3.85
N THR A 549 21.02 -14.82 -4.98
CA THR A 549 21.79 -15.74 -5.83
C THR A 549 23.00 -15.05 -6.46
N ASP A 550 22.83 -13.82 -6.97
CA ASP A 550 23.90 -13.07 -7.64
C ASP A 550 25.03 -12.64 -6.68
N VAL A 551 24.70 -12.30 -5.42
CA VAL A 551 25.70 -12.05 -4.37
C VAL A 551 26.37 -13.35 -3.92
N LEU A 552 25.63 -14.47 -3.85
CA LEU A 552 26.20 -15.79 -3.55
C LEU A 552 27.24 -16.22 -4.58
N PHE A 553 27.03 -15.95 -5.89
CA PHE A 553 28.01 -16.33 -6.92
C PHE A 553 29.40 -15.72 -6.66
N GLY A 554 29.48 -14.40 -6.43
CA GLY A 554 30.75 -13.72 -6.17
C GLY A 554 31.41 -14.13 -4.85
N LEU A 555 30.61 -14.32 -3.79
CA LEU A 555 31.11 -14.80 -2.49
C LEU A 555 31.65 -16.24 -2.57
N LEU A 556 30.94 -17.12 -3.26
CA LEU A 556 31.32 -18.53 -3.38
C LEU A 556 32.49 -18.72 -4.35
N LYS A 557 32.64 -17.88 -5.38
CA LYS A 557 33.84 -17.79 -6.21
C LYS A 557 35.08 -17.44 -5.36
N GLN A 558 34.98 -16.39 -4.54
CA GLN A 558 36.01 -16.02 -3.56
C GLN A 558 36.23 -17.06 -2.44
N LEU A 559 35.29 -17.98 -2.20
CA LEU A 559 35.46 -19.11 -1.28
C LEU A 559 36.22 -20.26 -1.95
N LEU A 560 35.94 -20.57 -3.21
CA LEU A 560 36.61 -21.63 -3.97
C LEU A 560 38.12 -21.38 -4.10
N ASP A 561 38.53 -20.12 -4.32
CA ASP A 561 39.94 -19.69 -4.31
C ASP A 561 40.63 -19.95 -2.96
N ARG A 562 39.87 -19.83 -1.85
CA ARG A 562 40.36 -20.05 -0.48
C ARG A 562 40.29 -21.52 -0.04
N ARG A 563 39.40 -22.32 -0.62
CA ARG A 563 38.97 -23.62 -0.08
C ARG A 563 38.75 -24.69 -1.15
N SER A 564 39.81 -25.44 -1.44
CA SER A 564 39.84 -26.46 -2.50
C SER A 564 39.13 -27.80 -2.18
N ASP A 565 38.76 -28.06 -0.92
CA ASP A 565 37.94 -29.22 -0.54
C ASP A 565 36.44 -28.99 -0.77
N PHE A 566 36.00 -27.73 -0.84
CA PHE A 566 34.62 -27.34 -1.07
C PHE A 566 34.17 -27.69 -2.51
N ARG A 567 32.87 -27.88 -2.70
CA ARG A 567 32.27 -28.11 -4.03
C ARG A 567 31.04 -27.25 -4.25
N LEU A 568 30.98 -26.61 -5.42
CA LEU A 568 29.84 -25.79 -5.85
C LEU A 568 29.13 -26.48 -7.03
N ILE A 569 27.81 -26.63 -6.92
CA ILE A 569 26.96 -27.10 -8.02
C ILE A 569 25.92 -26.01 -8.31
N ALA A 570 25.98 -25.39 -9.48
CA ALA A 570 24.95 -24.47 -9.94
C ALA A 570 24.02 -25.20 -10.91
N THR A 571 22.70 -25.22 -10.66
CA THR A 571 21.76 -25.88 -11.58
C THR A 571 20.97 -24.89 -12.43
N SER A 572 20.74 -25.28 -13.69
CA SER A 572 19.87 -24.54 -14.60
C SER A 572 18.87 -25.46 -15.29
N ALA A 573 17.72 -24.88 -15.64
CA ALA A 573 16.74 -25.47 -16.55
C ALA A 573 16.75 -24.78 -17.94
N THR A 574 17.71 -23.89 -18.20
CA THR A 574 17.81 -23.05 -19.41
C THR A 574 19.16 -23.16 -20.10
N LEU A 575 19.23 -22.69 -21.34
CA LEU A 575 20.41 -22.72 -22.21
C LEU A 575 21.51 -21.69 -21.83
N ASP A 576 21.27 -20.78 -20.87
CA ASP A 576 22.24 -19.73 -20.46
C ASP A 576 23.44 -20.29 -19.63
N ALA A 577 23.64 -21.61 -19.66
CA ALA A 577 24.68 -22.34 -18.95
C ALA A 577 26.10 -21.97 -19.40
N GLU A 578 26.27 -21.52 -20.65
CA GLU A 578 27.55 -21.04 -21.19
C GLU A 578 28.07 -19.82 -20.42
N ARG A 579 27.19 -18.88 -20.04
CA ARG A 579 27.57 -17.73 -19.19
C ARG A 579 27.92 -18.14 -17.77
N PHE A 580 27.23 -19.12 -17.21
CA PHE A 580 27.59 -19.66 -15.89
C PHE A 580 28.95 -20.37 -15.95
N SER A 581 29.26 -21.08 -17.05
CA SER A 581 30.59 -21.65 -17.31
C SER A 581 31.66 -20.56 -17.37
N GLU A 582 31.50 -19.56 -18.25
CA GLU A 582 32.41 -18.42 -18.43
C GLU A 582 32.68 -17.68 -17.11
N TYR A 583 31.62 -17.31 -16.37
CA TYR A 583 31.74 -16.61 -15.09
C TYR A 583 32.49 -17.41 -14.02
N PHE A 584 32.31 -18.74 -13.99
CA PHE A 584 33.05 -19.66 -13.11
C PHE A 584 34.30 -20.27 -13.78
N CYS A 585 34.96 -19.51 -14.67
CA CYS A 585 36.26 -19.84 -15.27
C CYS A 585 36.25 -21.13 -16.10
N ASP A 586 35.32 -21.19 -17.06
CA ASP A 586 35.09 -22.31 -17.98
C ASP A 586 34.85 -23.67 -17.28
N CYS A 587 34.09 -23.63 -16.18
CA CYS A 587 33.77 -24.82 -15.41
C CYS A 587 32.88 -25.83 -16.17
N LYS A 588 33.02 -27.11 -15.83
CA LYS A 588 32.39 -28.19 -16.59
C LYS A 588 30.85 -28.14 -16.53
N ILE A 589 30.25 -28.04 -17.71
CA ILE A 589 28.80 -28.25 -17.92
C ILE A 589 28.50 -29.76 -17.92
N PHE A 590 27.46 -30.16 -17.17
CA PHE A 590 26.94 -31.53 -17.08
C PHE A 590 25.45 -31.53 -17.42
N THR A 591 25.10 -32.09 -18.59
CA THR A 591 23.71 -32.10 -19.09
C THR A 591 23.03 -33.43 -18.80
N ILE A 592 21.97 -33.40 -17.99
CA ILE A 592 21.06 -34.52 -17.81
C ILE A 592 20.06 -34.51 -18.97
N PRO A 593 20.03 -35.54 -19.84
CA PRO A 593 19.06 -35.63 -20.90
C PRO A 593 17.65 -35.80 -20.31
N GLY A 594 16.75 -34.92 -20.72
CA GLY A 594 15.35 -34.97 -20.32
C GLY A 594 14.59 -36.14 -20.91
N ARG A 595 13.27 -36.13 -20.71
CA ARG A 595 12.33 -36.92 -21.52
C ARG A 595 11.20 -36.02 -22.04
N PRO A 596 11.49 -34.88 -22.68
CA PRO A 596 10.45 -34.03 -23.22
C PRO A 596 9.78 -34.79 -24.37
N PHE A 597 8.45 -34.85 -24.33
CA PHE A 597 7.70 -35.11 -25.54
C PHE A 597 7.71 -33.85 -26.40
N PRO A 598 7.69 -33.96 -27.74
CA PRO A 598 7.73 -32.80 -28.62
C PRO A 598 6.52 -31.88 -28.37
N VAL A 599 6.79 -30.57 -28.34
CA VAL A 599 5.76 -29.53 -28.22
C VAL A 599 5.70 -28.72 -29.52
N GLU A 600 4.56 -28.76 -30.19
CA GLU A 600 4.29 -27.90 -31.35
C GLU A 600 4.13 -26.44 -30.90
N LYS A 601 4.80 -25.50 -31.55
CA LYS A 601 4.80 -24.07 -31.19
C LYS A 601 4.09 -23.27 -32.26
N LEU A 602 2.91 -22.75 -31.92
CA LEU A 602 2.05 -21.97 -32.79
C LEU A 602 2.14 -20.49 -32.38
N TYR A 603 2.24 -19.60 -33.37
CA TYR A 603 2.29 -18.14 -33.17
C TYR A 603 1.09 -17.49 -33.86
N THR A 604 0.59 -16.37 -33.34
CA THR A 604 -0.40 -15.55 -34.06
C THR A 604 0.23 -14.91 -35.30
N LYS A 605 -0.60 -14.72 -36.35
CA LYS A 605 -0.14 -14.10 -37.61
C LYS A 605 -0.06 -12.57 -37.55
N GLN A 606 -0.81 -11.97 -36.62
CA GLN A 606 -0.86 -10.54 -36.34
C GLN A 606 -0.77 -10.32 -34.82
N PRO A 607 -0.30 -9.16 -34.34
CA PRO A 607 -0.28 -8.85 -32.91
C PRO A 607 -1.72 -8.64 -32.39
N GLU A 608 -2.10 -9.38 -31.35
CA GLU A 608 -3.40 -9.20 -30.68
C GLU A 608 -3.37 -7.94 -29.78
N SER A 609 -4.42 -7.12 -29.84
CA SER A 609 -4.50 -5.88 -29.06
C SER A 609 -4.94 -6.13 -27.61
N ASP A 610 -6.02 -6.88 -27.40
CA ASP A 610 -6.37 -7.46 -26.11
C ASP A 610 -6.04 -8.95 -26.07
N TYR A 611 -4.85 -9.26 -25.56
CA TYR A 611 -4.39 -10.63 -25.38
C TYR A 611 -5.25 -11.44 -24.39
N LEU A 612 -6.07 -10.78 -23.54
CA LEU A 612 -6.91 -11.49 -22.57
C LEU A 612 -8.08 -12.17 -23.26
N ASP A 613 -8.88 -11.45 -24.05
CA ASP A 613 -9.99 -12.08 -24.77
C ASP A 613 -9.52 -13.09 -25.81
N ALA A 614 -8.44 -12.78 -26.54
CA ALA A 614 -7.79 -13.72 -27.46
C ALA A 614 -7.38 -15.04 -26.74
N ALA A 615 -6.90 -14.95 -25.50
CA ALA A 615 -6.62 -16.12 -24.67
C ALA A 615 -7.89 -16.89 -24.29
N LEU A 616 -8.98 -16.22 -23.89
CA LEU A 616 -10.24 -16.89 -23.53
C LEU A 616 -10.87 -17.59 -24.74
N ILE A 617 -10.84 -16.95 -25.90
CA ILE A 617 -11.26 -17.54 -27.17
C ILE A 617 -10.40 -18.78 -27.48
N THR A 618 -9.08 -18.70 -27.30
CA THR A 618 -8.15 -19.82 -27.53
C THR A 618 -8.45 -21.00 -26.59
N VAL A 619 -8.74 -20.77 -25.30
CA VAL A 619 -9.18 -21.83 -24.35
C VAL A 619 -10.41 -22.55 -24.89
N LEU A 620 -11.44 -21.81 -25.32
CA LEU A 620 -12.70 -22.38 -25.81
C LEU A 620 -12.50 -23.12 -27.14
N GLN A 621 -11.66 -22.60 -28.05
CA GLN A 621 -11.34 -23.28 -29.30
C GLN A 621 -10.61 -24.62 -29.06
N ILE A 622 -9.64 -24.66 -28.14
CA ILE A 622 -8.92 -25.89 -27.77
C ILE A 622 -9.88 -26.90 -27.12
N HIS A 623 -10.72 -26.44 -26.18
CA HIS A 623 -11.72 -27.30 -25.51
C HIS A 623 -12.72 -27.95 -26.48
N LEU A 624 -13.09 -27.24 -27.56
CA LEU A 624 -14.06 -27.69 -28.56
C LEU A 624 -13.47 -28.50 -29.72
N LYS A 625 -12.18 -28.33 -30.07
CA LYS A 625 -11.58 -28.88 -31.30
C LYS A 625 -10.42 -29.85 -31.08
N GLU A 626 -9.64 -29.68 -30.01
CA GLU A 626 -8.44 -30.48 -29.75
C GLU A 626 -8.77 -31.70 -28.88
N PRO A 627 -8.06 -32.85 -29.00
CA PRO A 627 -8.33 -34.06 -28.23
C PRO A 627 -8.09 -33.90 -26.72
N GLU A 628 -8.33 -34.95 -25.93
CA GLU A 628 -8.19 -34.94 -24.47
C GLU A 628 -6.80 -34.45 -24.01
N GLY A 629 -6.79 -33.73 -22.89
CA GLY A 629 -5.59 -33.09 -22.31
C GLY A 629 -5.94 -31.75 -21.69
N ASP A 630 -5.35 -31.45 -20.54
CA ASP A 630 -5.66 -30.24 -19.77
C ASP A 630 -4.92 -29.00 -20.31
N ILE A 631 -5.49 -27.82 -20.02
CA ILE A 631 -5.05 -26.52 -20.53
C ILE A 631 -4.37 -25.73 -19.41
N LEU A 632 -3.21 -25.15 -19.69
CA LEU A 632 -2.52 -24.18 -18.83
C LEU A 632 -2.48 -22.82 -19.53
N LEU A 633 -3.20 -21.84 -18.99
CA LEU A 633 -3.21 -20.45 -19.47
C LEU A 633 -2.38 -19.57 -18.52
N PHE A 634 -1.39 -18.86 -19.05
CA PHE A 634 -0.62 -17.86 -18.31
C PHE A 634 -1.29 -16.48 -18.39
N LEU A 635 -1.52 -15.83 -17.24
CA LEU A 635 -1.98 -14.43 -17.11
C LEU A 635 -1.12 -13.68 -16.09
N THR A 636 -1.21 -12.34 -16.04
CA THR A 636 -0.19 -11.53 -15.34
C THR A 636 -0.49 -11.28 -13.86
N GLY A 637 -1.75 -11.39 -13.42
CA GLY A 637 -2.09 -11.24 -11.99
C GLY A 637 -3.51 -11.63 -11.58
N GLN A 638 -3.78 -11.58 -10.28
CA GLN A 638 -5.03 -12.07 -9.66
C GLN A 638 -6.31 -11.51 -10.29
N GLU A 639 -6.37 -10.22 -10.63
CA GLU A 639 -7.59 -9.59 -11.15
C GLU A 639 -7.94 -10.11 -12.55
N GLU A 640 -6.95 -10.24 -13.45
CA GLU A 640 -7.12 -10.85 -14.77
C GLU A 640 -7.53 -12.32 -14.66
N ILE A 641 -6.99 -13.06 -13.68
CA ILE A 641 -7.32 -14.47 -13.44
C ILE A 641 -8.75 -14.62 -12.90
N ASP A 642 -9.13 -13.83 -11.89
CA ASP A 642 -10.49 -13.85 -11.34
C ASP A 642 -11.54 -13.43 -12.40
N PHE A 643 -11.21 -12.47 -13.28
CA PHE A 643 -12.06 -12.08 -14.42
C PHE A 643 -12.14 -13.19 -15.48
N ALA A 644 -10.99 -13.70 -15.95
CA ALA A 644 -10.90 -14.78 -16.93
C ALA A 644 -11.70 -16.02 -16.52
N CYS A 645 -11.57 -16.44 -15.25
CA CYS A 645 -12.32 -17.57 -14.72
C CYS A 645 -13.83 -17.32 -14.71
N GLN A 646 -14.27 -16.09 -14.40
CA GLN A 646 -15.69 -15.73 -14.47
C GLN A 646 -16.21 -15.73 -15.92
N THR A 647 -15.53 -15.05 -16.83
CA THR A 647 -15.94 -14.94 -18.24
C THR A 647 -15.91 -16.30 -18.96
N LEU A 648 -14.96 -17.18 -18.63
CA LEU A 648 -14.96 -18.56 -19.13
C LEU A 648 -16.17 -19.36 -18.60
N TYR A 649 -16.50 -19.21 -17.31
CA TYR A 649 -17.68 -19.88 -16.73
C TYR A 649 -18.99 -19.39 -17.38
N GLU A 650 -19.13 -18.08 -17.58
CA GLU A 650 -20.29 -17.48 -18.24
C GLU A 650 -20.42 -17.93 -19.71
N ARG A 651 -19.32 -17.93 -20.47
CA ARG A 651 -19.29 -18.44 -21.86
C ARG A 651 -19.56 -19.95 -21.95
N MET A 652 -19.09 -20.75 -20.98
CA MET A 652 -19.44 -22.17 -20.89
C MET A 652 -20.92 -22.38 -20.54
N LYS A 653 -21.50 -21.51 -19.69
CA LYS A 653 -22.93 -21.55 -19.33
C LYS A 653 -23.84 -21.22 -20.52
N SER A 654 -23.42 -20.32 -21.41
CA SER A 654 -24.16 -20.00 -22.65
C SER A 654 -24.01 -21.04 -23.78
N LEU A 655 -22.89 -21.78 -23.82
CA LEU A 655 -22.69 -22.91 -24.77
C LEU A 655 -23.60 -24.12 -24.49
N GLY A 656 -24.14 -24.24 -23.28
CA GLY A 656 -25.16 -25.23 -22.92
C GLY A 656 -24.66 -26.67 -22.79
N LYS A 657 -25.59 -27.61 -22.61
CA LYS A 657 -25.30 -29.01 -22.21
C LYS A 657 -24.70 -29.91 -23.30
N ASN A 658 -24.49 -29.39 -24.51
CA ASN A 658 -23.96 -30.15 -25.65
C ASN A 658 -22.42 -30.16 -25.71
N VAL A 659 -21.75 -29.46 -24.79
CA VAL A 659 -20.29 -29.34 -24.71
C VAL A 659 -19.78 -30.06 -23.45
N PRO A 660 -18.61 -30.76 -23.50
CA PRO A 660 -17.98 -31.33 -22.32
C PRO A 660 -17.74 -30.31 -21.21
N GLU A 661 -17.76 -30.73 -19.95
CA GLU A 661 -17.58 -29.83 -18.81
C GLU A 661 -16.13 -29.35 -18.69
N LEU A 662 -15.95 -28.04 -18.50
CA LEU A 662 -14.65 -27.39 -18.32
C LEU A 662 -14.47 -26.98 -16.84
N ILE A 663 -13.54 -27.62 -16.15
CA ILE A 663 -13.21 -27.37 -14.75
C ILE A 663 -12.18 -26.23 -14.69
N ILE A 664 -12.63 -25.06 -14.24
CA ILE A 664 -11.82 -23.82 -14.22
C ILE A 664 -11.16 -23.65 -12.84
N LEU A 665 -9.83 -23.62 -12.78
CA LEU A 665 -9.06 -23.48 -11.53
C LEU A 665 -8.06 -22.29 -11.61
N PRO A 666 -8.15 -21.29 -10.70
CA PRO A 666 -7.17 -20.21 -10.63
C PRO A 666 -5.89 -20.63 -9.88
N ALA A 667 -4.74 -20.06 -10.25
CA ALA A 667 -3.44 -20.30 -9.58
C ALA A 667 -2.58 -19.02 -9.46
N TYR A 668 -2.58 -18.41 -8.28
CA TYR A 668 -1.77 -17.23 -7.96
C TYR A 668 -1.23 -17.27 -6.51
N SER A 669 -0.14 -16.57 -6.23
CA SER A 669 0.61 -16.67 -4.96
C SER A 669 -0.17 -16.29 -3.69
N ALA A 670 -1.25 -15.52 -3.83
CA ALA A 670 -2.15 -15.14 -2.72
C ALA A 670 -3.32 -16.11 -2.49
N LEU A 671 -3.42 -17.19 -3.28
CA LEU A 671 -4.50 -18.17 -3.20
C LEU A 671 -4.33 -19.05 -1.93
N PRO A 672 -5.40 -19.38 -1.20
CA PRO A 672 -5.35 -20.37 -0.13
C PRO A 672 -4.79 -21.71 -0.59
N SER A 673 -3.94 -22.32 0.23
CA SER A 673 -3.32 -23.63 -0.02
C SER A 673 -4.36 -24.74 -0.26
N GLU A 674 -5.56 -24.58 0.32
CA GLU A 674 -6.83 -25.26 0.01
C GLU A 674 -7.04 -25.48 -1.50
N MET A 675 -7.38 -24.38 -2.18
CA MET A 675 -7.64 -24.35 -3.62
C MET A 675 -6.37 -24.61 -4.45
N GLN A 676 -5.20 -24.15 -3.98
CA GLN A 676 -3.95 -24.37 -4.71
C GLN A 676 -3.61 -25.86 -4.84
N SER A 677 -4.02 -26.71 -3.89
CA SER A 677 -3.78 -28.16 -3.98
C SER A 677 -4.62 -28.84 -5.07
N ARG A 678 -5.81 -28.30 -5.38
CA ARG A 678 -6.73 -28.88 -6.37
C ARG A 678 -6.21 -28.83 -7.80
N ILE A 679 -5.21 -28.02 -8.13
CA ILE A 679 -4.61 -27.99 -9.47
C ILE A 679 -3.92 -29.33 -9.82
N PHE A 680 -3.47 -30.08 -8.81
CA PHE A 680 -2.82 -31.37 -8.93
C PHE A 680 -3.81 -32.55 -9.01
N ASP A 681 -5.10 -32.34 -8.74
CA ASP A 681 -6.10 -33.38 -8.94
C ASP A 681 -6.30 -33.60 -10.46
N PRO A 682 -6.38 -34.86 -10.94
CA PRO A 682 -6.61 -35.16 -12.34
C PRO A 682 -8.06 -34.82 -12.75
N ALA A 683 -8.27 -34.45 -14.01
CA ALA A 683 -9.60 -34.27 -14.56
C ALA A 683 -10.40 -35.60 -14.54
N PRO A 684 -11.69 -35.59 -14.15
CA PRO A 684 -12.56 -36.75 -14.30
C PRO A 684 -12.73 -37.14 -15.78
N PRO A 685 -12.94 -38.44 -16.11
CA PRO A 685 -13.13 -38.88 -17.49
C PRO A 685 -14.25 -38.11 -18.22
N GLY A 686 -14.00 -37.67 -19.46
CA GLY A 686 -14.94 -36.87 -20.25
C GLY A 686 -15.07 -35.40 -19.82
N LYS A 687 -14.23 -34.92 -18.88
CA LYS A 687 -14.10 -33.50 -18.51
C LYS A 687 -12.69 -33.00 -18.80
N ARG A 688 -12.52 -31.69 -18.97
CA ARG A 688 -11.22 -31.04 -19.14
C ARG A 688 -10.96 -30.05 -18.01
N LYS A 689 -9.75 -29.96 -17.51
CA LYS A 689 -9.33 -28.92 -16.55
C LYS A 689 -8.61 -27.79 -17.31
N VAL A 690 -8.93 -26.55 -16.97
CA VAL A 690 -8.14 -25.37 -17.34
C VAL A 690 -7.59 -24.73 -16.07
N VAL A 691 -6.26 -24.66 -15.98
CA VAL A 691 -5.55 -23.96 -14.92
C VAL A 691 -5.15 -22.58 -15.44
N VAL A 692 -5.66 -21.54 -14.80
CA VAL A 692 -5.41 -20.13 -15.15
C VAL A 692 -4.43 -19.55 -14.14
N ALA A 693 -3.16 -19.41 -14.53
CA ALA A 693 -2.02 -19.26 -13.62
C ALA A 693 -1.17 -18.01 -13.89
N THR A 694 -0.46 -17.53 -12.87
CA THR A 694 0.69 -16.64 -13.05
C THR A 694 1.97 -17.42 -13.38
N ASN A 695 3.11 -16.71 -13.46
CA ASN A 695 4.46 -17.28 -13.46
C ASN A 695 4.78 -18.23 -12.28
N ILE A 696 3.87 -18.43 -11.32
CA ILE A 696 3.97 -19.49 -10.32
C ILE A 696 4.04 -20.89 -10.97
N ALA A 697 3.37 -21.10 -12.11
CA ALA A 697 3.41 -22.37 -12.87
C ALA A 697 4.64 -22.52 -13.78
N GLU A 698 5.40 -21.44 -14.00
CA GLU A 698 6.44 -21.32 -15.04
C GLU A 698 7.71 -22.13 -14.74
N ALA A 699 8.11 -22.20 -13.46
CA ALA A 699 9.29 -22.93 -12.99
C ALA A 699 8.90 -24.05 -12.02
N SER A 700 8.48 -23.69 -10.79
CA SER A 700 8.51 -24.57 -9.61
C SER A 700 7.34 -25.54 -9.42
N LEU A 701 6.33 -25.56 -10.32
CA LEU A 701 5.16 -26.46 -10.20
C LEU A 701 5.09 -27.51 -11.32
N THR A 702 4.88 -28.77 -10.94
CA THR A 702 4.53 -29.88 -11.83
C THR A 702 3.04 -30.17 -11.73
N ILE A 703 2.28 -29.75 -12.74
CA ILE A 703 0.88 -30.12 -12.92
C ILE A 703 0.84 -31.23 -13.97
N ASP A 704 0.40 -32.41 -13.57
CA ASP A 704 0.27 -33.55 -14.48
C ASP A 704 -0.99 -33.41 -15.35
N GLY A 705 -0.92 -33.93 -16.58
CA GLY A 705 -2.04 -33.92 -17.53
C GLY A 705 -2.17 -32.66 -18.38
N ILE A 706 -1.26 -31.68 -18.26
CA ILE A 706 -1.21 -30.52 -19.18
C ILE A 706 -0.67 -30.96 -20.54
N PHE A 707 -1.47 -30.78 -21.60
CA PHE A 707 -1.07 -31.00 -23.00
C PHE A 707 -1.11 -29.70 -23.82
N TYR A 708 -1.88 -28.70 -23.38
CA TYR A 708 -2.07 -27.44 -24.08
C TYR A 708 -1.60 -26.27 -23.22
N VAL A 709 -0.68 -25.46 -23.74
CA VAL A 709 -0.24 -24.20 -23.11
C VAL A 709 -0.71 -23.02 -23.94
N ILE A 710 -1.24 -22.00 -23.29
CA ILE A 710 -1.54 -20.70 -23.90
C ILE A 710 -0.67 -19.65 -23.20
N ASP A 711 0.19 -18.99 -23.98
CA ASP A 711 1.12 -17.98 -23.51
C ASP A 711 0.87 -16.62 -24.21
N PRO A 712 0.29 -15.64 -23.50
CA PRO A 712 0.19 -14.27 -23.97
C PRO A 712 1.53 -13.52 -24.06
N GLY A 713 2.62 -14.04 -23.51
CA GLY A 713 3.94 -13.41 -23.59
C GLY A 713 4.19 -12.31 -22.55
N PHE A 714 3.35 -12.22 -21.51
CA PHE A 714 3.45 -11.18 -20.46
C PHE A 714 3.66 -11.77 -19.05
N ALA A 715 4.20 -10.94 -18.16
CA ALA A 715 4.29 -11.15 -16.73
C ALA A 715 4.24 -9.80 -15.98
N LYS A 716 3.94 -9.82 -14.68
CA LYS A 716 4.18 -8.67 -13.79
C LYS A 716 5.56 -8.77 -13.16
N GLN A 717 6.34 -7.70 -13.24
CA GLN A 717 7.68 -7.59 -12.67
C GLN A 717 7.75 -6.39 -11.74
N ASN A 718 8.45 -6.53 -10.61
CA ASN A 718 8.75 -5.38 -9.76
C ASN A 718 9.89 -4.56 -10.37
N VAL A 719 9.74 -3.25 -10.37
CA VAL A 719 10.68 -2.27 -10.88
C VAL A 719 10.80 -1.14 -9.87
N TYR A 720 11.97 -1.06 -9.24
CA TYR A 720 12.39 0.05 -8.41
C TYR A 720 12.86 1.23 -9.27
N ASN A 721 12.45 2.44 -8.93
CA ASN A 721 12.97 3.67 -9.52
C ASN A 721 13.84 4.43 -8.50
N PRO A 722 15.19 4.39 -8.61
CA PRO A 722 16.09 5.07 -7.68
C PRO A 722 15.94 6.60 -7.61
N LYS A 723 15.26 7.24 -8.58
CA LYS A 723 14.96 8.68 -8.57
C LYS A 723 13.61 9.03 -7.92
N LEU A 724 12.77 8.03 -7.58
CA LEU A 724 11.49 8.21 -6.88
C LEU A 724 11.36 7.42 -5.56
N GLY A 725 12.38 6.64 -5.19
CA GLY A 725 12.31 5.71 -4.06
C GLY A 725 11.23 4.61 -4.16
N LEU A 726 10.52 4.52 -5.29
CA LEU A 726 9.31 3.70 -5.46
C LEU A 726 9.59 2.35 -6.11
N ASP A 727 9.09 1.29 -5.48
CA ASP A 727 8.87 -0.02 -6.11
C ASP A 727 7.53 -0.03 -6.85
N SER A 728 7.54 -0.48 -8.11
CA SER A 728 6.37 -0.47 -9.00
C SER A 728 6.18 -1.82 -9.73
N LEU A 729 4.99 -2.41 -9.57
CA LEU A 729 4.66 -3.70 -10.19
C LEU A 729 4.04 -3.49 -11.59
N ILE A 730 4.90 -3.39 -12.61
CA ILE A 730 4.49 -3.14 -14.00
C ILE A 730 4.27 -4.43 -14.79
N ILE A 731 3.43 -4.39 -15.83
CA ILE A 731 3.31 -5.46 -16.83
C ILE A 731 4.43 -5.31 -17.85
N THR A 732 5.19 -6.38 -18.06
CA THR A 732 6.30 -6.43 -19.02
C THR A 732 6.15 -7.64 -19.96
N PRO A 733 6.64 -7.55 -21.21
CA PRO A 733 6.92 -8.73 -22.03
C PRO A 733 7.86 -9.70 -21.30
N ILE A 734 7.74 -11.00 -21.58
CA ILE A 734 8.66 -12.02 -21.06
C ILE A 734 9.91 -12.16 -21.92
N SER A 735 10.89 -12.90 -21.40
CA SER A 735 12.07 -13.32 -22.15
C SER A 735 11.79 -14.58 -22.99
N GLN A 736 12.61 -14.81 -24.01
CA GLN A 736 12.57 -16.03 -24.82
C GLN A 736 12.78 -17.28 -23.95
N ALA A 737 13.69 -17.21 -22.97
CA ALA A 737 13.90 -18.28 -21.97
C ALA A 737 12.62 -18.57 -21.15
N SER A 738 11.90 -17.53 -20.69
CA SER A 738 10.63 -17.68 -19.98
C SER A 738 9.53 -18.29 -20.87
N ALA A 739 9.38 -17.78 -22.10
CA ALA A 739 8.46 -18.33 -23.10
C ALA A 739 8.73 -19.81 -23.43
N GLU A 740 10.00 -20.24 -23.36
CA GLU A 740 10.41 -21.62 -23.57
C GLU A 740 10.10 -22.51 -22.36
N GLN A 741 10.32 -22.03 -21.12
CA GLN A 741 9.89 -22.74 -19.91
C GLN A 741 8.37 -22.92 -19.84
N ARG A 742 7.60 -21.93 -20.32
CA ARG A 742 6.14 -22.00 -20.46
C ARG A 742 5.74 -23.08 -21.47
N ALA A 743 6.31 -23.05 -22.68
CA ALA A 743 6.06 -24.06 -23.71
C ALA A 743 6.39 -25.49 -23.22
N GLY A 744 7.51 -25.66 -22.51
CA GLY A 744 7.93 -26.93 -21.93
C GLY A 744 6.96 -27.53 -20.90
N ARG A 745 5.97 -26.77 -20.39
CA ARG A 745 4.92 -27.32 -19.51
C ARG A 745 4.01 -28.33 -20.23
N ALA A 746 3.81 -28.18 -21.54
CA ALA A 746 2.99 -29.08 -22.35
C ALA A 746 3.68 -30.43 -22.65
N GLY A 747 5.01 -30.47 -22.70
CA GLY A 747 5.78 -31.66 -23.13
C GLY A 747 6.09 -32.68 -22.02
N ARG A 748 5.44 -32.57 -20.86
CA ARG A 748 5.79 -33.34 -19.65
C ARG A 748 5.12 -34.71 -19.55
N THR A 749 3.84 -34.80 -19.90
CA THR A 749 3.05 -36.04 -19.79
C THR A 749 2.91 -36.77 -21.13
N GLY A 750 2.89 -36.01 -22.24
CA GLY A 750 2.79 -36.52 -23.61
C GLY A 750 3.08 -35.41 -24.62
N PRO A 751 3.02 -35.68 -25.94
CA PRO A 751 3.20 -34.67 -26.97
C PRO A 751 2.12 -33.59 -26.88
N GLY A 752 2.51 -32.32 -26.94
CA GLY A 752 1.62 -31.20 -26.63
C GLY A 752 1.71 -30.02 -27.60
N LYS A 753 0.91 -28.98 -27.35
CA LYS A 753 0.87 -27.75 -28.16
C LYS A 753 1.01 -26.50 -27.29
N CYS A 754 1.75 -25.52 -27.78
CA CYS A 754 1.92 -24.21 -27.17
C CYS A 754 1.45 -23.11 -28.13
N TYR A 755 0.38 -22.41 -27.76
CA TYR A 755 -0.22 -21.30 -28.50
C TYR A 755 0.32 -19.99 -27.93
N ARG A 756 1.25 -19.35 -28.67
CA ARG A 756 1.85 -18.06 -28.34
C ARG A 756 1.02 -16.95 -28.99
N LEU A 757 0.40 -16.07 -28.20
CA LEU A 757 -0.51 -15.01 -28.69
C LEU A 757 0.22 -13.76 -29.22
N TYR A 758 1.44 -13.98 -29.72
CA TYR A 758 2.33 -12.98 -30.27
C TYR A 758 3.02 -13.54 -31.52
N THR A 759 3.39 -12.65 -32.43
CA THR A 759 4.03 -13.05 -33.68
C THR A 759 5.44 -13.61 -33.45
N GLU A 760 5.90 -14.47 -34.36
CA GLU A 760 7.28 -14.96 -34.32
C GLU A 760 8.30 -13.81 -34.47
N SER A 761 7.94 -12.74 -35.20
CA SER A 761 8.76 -11.53 -35.29
C SER A 761 8.89 -10.79 -33.96
N ALA A 762 7.83 -10.70 -33.16
CA ALA A 762 7.88 -10.12 -31.82
C ALA A 762 8.71 -10.99 -30.86
N TYR A 763 8.55 -12.32 -30.92
CA TYR A 763 9.36 -13.27 -30.16
C TYR A 763 10.87 -13.11 -30.44
N ARG A 764 11.27 -13.05 -31.72
CA ARG A 764 12.69 -12.91 -32.10
C ARG A 764 13.25 -11.51 -31.83
N ASN A 765 12.49 -10.45 -32.12
CA ASN A 765 13.01 -9.08 -32.16
C ASN A 765 12.67 -8.24 -30.93
N GLU A 766 11.43 -8.30 -30.40
CA GLU A 766 11.00 -7.45 -29.27
C GLU A 766 11.39 -8.03 -27.91
N MET A 767 11.27 -9.35 -27.72
CA MET A 767 11.63 -10.01 -26.46
C MET A 767 13.16 -10.01 -26.22
N SER A 768 13.56 -10.08 -24.95
CA SER A 768 14.96 -10.33 -24.56
C SER A 768 15.27 -11.84 -24.59
N PRO A 769 16.51 -12.28 -24.87
CA PRO A 769 16.85 -13.70 -24.84
C PRO A 769 16.66 -14.32 -23.44
N THR A 770 17.21 -13.65 -22.43
CA THR A 770 17.10 -14.00 -21.01
C THR A 770 16.30 -12.97 -20.23
N THR A 771 15.83 -13.34 -19.05
CA THR A 771 15.19 -12.40 -18.11
C THR A 771 16.26 -11.49 -17.51
N THR A 772 15.99 -10.21 -17.38
CA THR A 772 16.89 -9.27 -16.69
C THR A 772 17.05 -9.70 -15.21
N PRO A 773 18.27 -9.74 -14.65
CA PRO A 773 18.48 -10.11 -13.25
C PRO A 773 17.69 -9.24 -12.27
N GLU A 774 17.40 -9.76 -11.08
CA GLU A 774 16.71 -8.99 -10.03
C GLU A 774 17.59 -7.82 -9.51
N ILE A 775 18.92 -8.01 -9.47
CA ILE A 775 19.89 -7.03 -8.96
C ILE A 775 19.96 -5.74 -9.78
N GLN A 776 19.40 -5.76 -10.99
CA GLN A 776 19.29 -4.58 -11.86
C GLN A 776 17.94 -3.85 -11.75
N ARG A 777 17.00 -4.35 -10.94
CA ARG A 777 15.58 -3.93 -10.94
C ARG A 777 14.97 -3.64 -9.56
N ILE A 778 15.63 -3.96 -8.44
CA ILE A 778 15.09 -3.71 -7.09
C ILE A 778 15.93 -2.69 -6.29
N ASN A 779 15.42 -2.24 -5.14
CA ASN A 779 16.21 -1.46 -4.18
C ASN A 779 17.34 -2.33 -3.60
N LEU A 780 18.57 -1.81 -3.62
CA LEU A 780 19.77 -2.50 -3.16
C LEU A 780 20.19 -2.17 -1.72
N ALA A 781 19.44 -1.32 -0.98
CA ALA A 781 19.84 -0.84 0.36
C ALA A 781 20.11 -1.95 1.39
N SER A 782 19.28 -2.98 1.48
CA SER A 782 19.53 -4.13 2.36
C SER A 782 20.73 -4.98 1.91
N THR A 783 20.91 -5.13 0.59
CA THR A 783 22.04 -5.88 0.01
C THR A 783 23.37 -5.15 0.19
N ALA A 784 23.41 -3.84 -0.06
CA ALA A 784 24.59 -3.00 0.15
C ALA A 784 25.01 -2.98 1.62
N LEU A 785 24.05 -2.93 2.55
CA LEU A 785 24.30 -3.05 3.99
C LEU A 785 24.92 -4.42 4.34
N MET A 786 24.38 -5.50 3.76
CA MET A 786 24.86 -6.86 3.97
C MET A 786 26.29 -7.07 3.46
N MET A 787 26.58 -6.63 2.23
CA MET A 787 27.91 -6.71 1.63
C MET A 787 28.95 -5.86 2.40
N LYS A 788 28.56 -4.66 2.85
CA LYS A 788 29.39 -3.82 3.74
C LYS A 788 29.65 -4.49 5.09
N ALA A 789 28.70 -5.27 5.63
CA ALA A 789 28.88 -6.03 6.86
C ALA A 789 29.85 -7.22 6.69
N MET A 790 29.85 -7.85 5.50
CA MET A 790 30.86 -8.83 5.06
C MET A 790 32.23 -8.20 4.73
N GLY A 791 32.45 -6.90 5.01
CA GLY A 791 33.72 -6.21 4.74
C GLY A 791 33.95 -5.79 3.28
N ILE A 792 32.97 -6.00 2.38
CA ILE A 792 33.08 -5.60 0.97
C ILE A 792 32.90 -4.09 0.86
N ASN A 793 34.02 -3.36 0.95
CA ASN A 793 34.01 -1.89 0.96
C ASN A 793 33.78 -1.27 -0.42
N ASP A 794 34.20 -1.93 -1.50
CA ASP A 794 34.01 -1.46 -2.88
C ASP A 794 32.95 -2.29 -3.59
N LEU A 795 31.71 -1.79 -3.60
CA LEU A 795 30.57 -2.42 -4.26
C LEU A 795 30.58 -2.24 -5.79
N LEU A 796 31.46 -1.39 -6.34
CA LEU A 796 31.58 -1.12 -7.78
C LEU A 796 32.64 -2.02 -8.45
N LYS A 797 33.57 -2.58 -7.67
CA LYS A 797 34.57 -3.58 -8.11
C LYS A 797 34.25 -5.02 -7.71
N PHE A 798 33.12 -5.29 -7.04
CA PHE A 798 32.71 -6.64 -6.71
C PHE A 798 32.35 -7.44 -7.98
N ASP A 799 32.75 -8.71 -8.03
CA ASP A 799 32.62 -9.59 -9.20
C ASP A 799 31.19 -10.13 -9.37
N PHE A 800 30.27 -9.24 -9.78
CA PHE A 800 28.91 -9.61 -10.17
C PHE A 800 28.87 -10.15 -11.60
N MET A 801 28.19 -11.28 -11.80
CA MET A 801 27.89 -11.84 -13.13
C MET A 801 27.18 -10.84 -14.05
N ASP A 802 26.22 -10.08 -13.50
CA ASP A 802 25.66 -8.88 -14.12
C ASP A 802 25.71 -7.74 -13.10
N SER A 803 26.52 -6.71 -13.36
CA SER A 803 26.66 -5.59 -12.42
C SER A 803 25.34 -4.80 -12.26
N PRO A 804 25.01 -4.34 -11.04
CA PRO A 804 23.89 -3.44 -10.80
C PRO A 804 24.08 -2.05 -11.42
N PRO A 805 22.99 -1.33 -11.75
CA PRO A 805 23.05 0.07 -12.15
C PRO A 805 23.72 0.93 -11.08
N ARG A 806 24.72 1.72 -11.47
CA ARG A 806 25.46 2.63 -10.55
C ARG A 806 24.52 3.57 -9.78
N GLN A 807 23.42 4.02 -10.39
CA GLN A 807 22.38 4.82 -9.74
C GLN A 807 21.71 4.11 -8.56
N ALA A 808 21.41 2.81 -8.69
CA ALA A 808 20.78 2.04 -7.64
C ALA A 808 21.73 1.82 -6.45
N LEU A 809 23.02 1.58 -6.72
CA LEU A 809 24.05 1.53 -5.67
C LEU A 809 24.25 2.89 -4.98
N VAL A 810 24.33 3.99 -5.73
CA VAL A 810 24.48 5.34 -5.17
C VAL A 810 23.29 5.70 -4.28
N SER A 811 22.05 5.51 -4.77
CA SER A 811 20.82 5.73 -4.00
C SER A 811 20.76 4.86 -2.73
N ALA A 812 21.12 3.57 -2.83
CA ALA A 812 21.22 2.67 -1.68
C ALA A 812 22.25 3.14 -0.64
N MET A 813 23.44 3.58 -1.06
CA MET A 813 24.47 4.10 -0.16
C MET A 813 24.07 5.44 0.47
N GLU A 814 23.38 6.32 -0.27
CA GLU A 814 22.82 7.58 0.21
C GLU A 814 21.72 7.33 1.27
N GLN A 815 20.84 6.35 1.07
CA GLN A 815 19.84 5.94 2.06
C GLN A 815 20.50 5.41 3.34
N LEU A 816 21.52 4.56 3.23
CA LEU A 816 22.26 4.02 4.38
C LEU A 816 23.08 5.08 5.14
N TYR A 817 23.66 6.04 4.44
CA TYR A 817 24.37 7.19 5.04
C TYR A 817 23.40 8.09 5.83
N ASN A 818 22.24 8.41 5.25
CA ASN A 818 21.20 9.21 5.93
C ASN A 818 20.62 8.49 7.16
N LEU A 819 20.45 7.16 7.12
CA LEU A 819 20.08 6.34 8.30
C LEU A 819 21.14 6.33 9.41
N GLY A 820 22.39 6.72 9.11
CA GLY A 820 23.55 6.61 10.01
C GLY A 820 24.18 5.21 10.05
N ALA A 821 23.83 4.33 9.11
CA ALA A 821 24.49 3.03 8.94
C ALA A 821 25.89 3.18 8.33
N LEU A 822 26.09 4.20 7.47
CA LEU A 822 27.39 4.60 6.94
C LEU A 822 27.88 5.94 7.51
N ASP A 823 29.20 6.09 7.56
CA ASP A 823 29.91 7.34 7.86
C ASP A 823 30.28 8.12 6.58
N GLU A 824 31.03 9.21 6.74
CA GLU A 824 31.43 10.14 5.67
C GLU A 824 32.51 9.58 4.73
N GLU A 825 33.16 8.47 5.11
CA GLU A 825 34.06 7.68 4.25
C GLU A 825 33.32 6.54 3.53
N GLY A 826 32.02 6.36 3.82
CA GLY A 826 31.21 5.26 3.29
C GLY A 826 31.50 3.91 3.95
N LEU A 827 32.13 3.89 5.13
CA LEU A 827 32.41 2.69 5.92
C LEU A 827 31.25 2.40 6.91
N LEU A 828 31.24 1.18 7.46
CA LEU A 828 30.11 0.67 8.23
C LEU A 828 30.22 1.00 9.73
N THR A 829 29.32 1.87 10.21
CA THR A 829 29.29 2.35 11.59
C THR A 829 28.95 1.26 12.60
N ARG A 830 29.14 1.53 13.90
CA ARG A 830 28.67 0.64 14.99
C ARG A 830 27.16 0.39 14.93
N LEU A 831 26.39 1.38 14.49
CA LEU A 831 24.96 1.25 14.23
C LEU A 831 24.70 0.39 12.99
N GLY A 832 25.40 0.65 11.88
CA GLY A 832 25.27 -0.14 10.65
C GLY A 832 25.54 -1.64 10.85
N ARG A 833 26.57 -2.00 11.62
CA ARG A 833 26.83 -3.40 12.00
C ARG A 833 25.65 -4.00 12.77
N LYS A 834 25.14 -3.34 13.81
CA LYS A 834 23.95 -3.80 14.54
C LYS A 834 22.71 -3.90 13.63
N MET A 835 22.58 -3.05 12.62
CA MET A 835 21.44 -3.08 11.68
C MET A 835 21.50 -4.28 10.72
N ALA A 836 22.70 -4.70 10.29
CA ALA A 836 22.90 -5.83 9.37
C ALA A 836 22.60 -7.21 9.99
N GLU A 837 22.75 -7.33 11.31
CA GLU A 837 22.43 -8.55 12.07
C GLU A 837 20.94 -8.93 12.01
N PHE A 838 20.04 -7.93 11.92
CA PHE A 838 18.60 -8.17 11.93
C PHE A 838 18.09 -8.65 10.56
N PRO A 839 17.15 -9.62 10.51
CA PRO A 839 16.49 -10.06 9.28
C PRO A 839 15.38 -9.08 8.87
N LEU A 840 15.71 -7.80 8.70
CA LEU A 840 14.81 -6.67 8.49
C LEU A 840 15.41 -5.67 7.48
N GLU A 841 14.57 -4.85 6.85
CA GLU A 841 15.05 -3.76 5.99
C GLU A 841 15.71 -2.64 6.83
N PRO A 842 16.68 -1.87 6.29
CA PRO A 842 17.42 -0.89 7.07
C PRO A 842 16.56 0.13 7.85
N PRO A 843 15.45 0.69 7.32
CA PRO A 843 14.52 1.53 8.09
C PRO A 843 13.90 0.81 9.31
N LEU A 844 13.57 -0.47 9.19
CA LEU A 844 13.01 -1.29 10.28
C LEU A 844 14.09 -1.63 11.33
N SER A 845 15.31 -1.97 10.91
CA SER A 845 16.44 -2.18 11.83
C SER A 845 16.80 -0.91 12.61
N LYS A 846 16.78 0.26 11.95
CA LYS A 846 16.96 1.57 12.59
C LYS A 846 15.84 1.87 13.59
N MET A 847 14.59 1.63 13.21
CA MET A 847 13.41 1.81 14.07
C MET A 847 13.45 0.92 15.32
N LEU A 848 13.89 -0.34 15.19
CA LEU A 848 14.07 -1.25 16.33
C LEU A 848 15.17 -0.75 17.28
N LEU A 849 16.34 -0.36 16.75
CA LEU A 849 17.44 0.13 17.58
C LEU A 849 17.12 1.49 18.25
N ALA A 850 16.37 2.37 17.57
CA ALA A 850 15.82 3.59 18.15
C ALA A 850 14.83 3.31 19.30
N SER A 851 14.06 2.23 19.23
CA SER A 851 13.11 1.87 20.28
C SER A 851 13.77 1.37 21.58
N VAL A 852 15.02 0.90 21.51
CA VAL A 852 15.82 0.55 22.71
C VAL A 852 16.21 1.83 23.44
N ASP A 853 16.77 2.81 22.73
CA ASP A 853 17.18 4.10 23.30
C ASP A 853 15.99 4.91 23.89
N LEU A 854 14.82 4.78 23.27
CA LEU A 854 13.58 5.45 23.69
C LEU A 854 12.75 4.64 24.70
N GLY A 855 13.16 3.41 25.05
CA GLY A 855 12.47 2.54 26.02
C GLY A 855 11.08 2.07 25.59
N CYS A 856 10.86 1.85 24.29
CA CYS A 856 9.57 1.46 23.68
C CYS A 856 9.65 0.18 22.82
N SER A 857 10.57 -0.72 23.19
CA SER A 857 11.01 -1.86 22.40
C SER A 857 10.06 -3.07 22.38
N ASP A 858 9.27 -3.35 23.43
CA ASP A 858 8.29 -4.47 23.40
C ASP A 858 7.16 -4.17 22.41
N GLU A 859 6.68 -2.93 22.41
CA GLU A 859 5.71 -2.44 21.45
C GLU A 859 6.31 -2.43 20.04
N MET A 860 7.56 -1.98 19.87
CA MET A 860 8.20 -1.92 18.56
C MET A 860 8.49 -3.29 17.95
N LEU A 861 8.98 -4.25 18.75
CA LEU A 861 9.11 -5.65 18.33
C LEU A 861 7.79 -6.18 17.79
N THR A 862 6.70 -5.86 18.48
CA THR A 862 5.35 -6.27 18.09
C THR A 862 4.90 -5.58 16.80
N ILE A 863 5.09 -4.27 16.66
CA ILE A 863 4.75 -3.49 15.46
C ILE A 863 5.52 -4.01 14.24
N ILE A 864 6.84 -4.19 14.34
CA ILE A 864 7.68 -4.70 13.24
C ILE A 864 7.23 -6.10 12.81
N ALA A 865 7.03 -6.99 13.78
CA ALA A 865 6.62 -8.35 13.51
C ALA A 865 5.21 -8.44 12.89
N MET A 866 4.32 -7.53 13.27
CA MET A 866 3.01 -7.36 12.64
C MET A 866 3.17 -6.90 11.19
N THR A 867 3.79 -5.75 10.93
CA THR A 867 3.97 -5.20 9.57
C THR A 867 4.65 -6.19 8.61
N GLN A 868 5.68 -6.92 9.06
CA GLN A 868 6.38 -7.95 8.26
C GLN A 868 5.55 -9.20 7.90
N THR A 869 4.30 -9.31 8.34
CA THR A 869 3.36 -10.35 7.90
C THR A 869 2.26 -9.87 6.93
N GLY A 870 2.16 -8.56 6.68
CA GLY A 870 1.22 -7.98 5.74
C GLY A 870 -0.24 -8.01 6.20
N ASN A 871 -1.18 -8.08 5.23
CA ASN A 871 -2.61 -7.91 5.47
C ASN A 871 -3.24 -8.99 6.37
N MET A 872 -3.45 -8.67 7.65
CA MET A 872 -4.12 -9.56 8.62
C MET A 872 -5.64 -9.52 8.55
N PHE A 873 -6.22 -8.39 8.14
CA PHE A 873 -7.66 -8.19 8.12
C PHE A 873 -8.27 -8.88 6.89
N HIS A 874 -9.18 -9.82 7.13
CA HIS A 874 -9.95 -10.48 6.08
C HIS A 874 -11.25 -9.71 5.85
N ARG A 875 -11.50 -9.21 4.63
CA ARG A 875 -12.70 -8.41 4.31
C ARG A 875 -13.61 -9.13 3.30
N PRO A 876 -14.30 -10.23 3.71
CA PRO A 876 -15.13 -11.02 2.81
C PRO A 876 -16.29 -10.19 2.24
N ARG A 877 -16.59 -10.37 0.95
CA ARG A 877 -17.54 -9.53 0.18
C ARG A 877 -18.95 -9.50 0.79
N GLU A 878 -19.40 -10.62 1.37
CA GLU A 878 -20.71 -10.77 2.02
C GLU A 878 -20.83 -9.97 3.33
N LYS A 879 -19.74 -9.80 4.09
CA LYS A 879 -19.77 -9.29 5.48
C LYS A 879 -18.91 -8.04 5.67
N GLN A 880 -18.72 -7.23 4.62
CA GLN A 880 -17.83 -6.07 4.65
C GLN A 880 -18.17 -5.09 5.79
N ALA A 881 -19.44 -4.70 5.96
CA ALA A 881 -19.85 -3.80 7.04
C ALA A 881 -19.58 -4.38 8.45
N GLN A 882 -19.74 -5.69 8.65
CA GLN A 882 -19.43 -6.34 9.93
C GLN A 882 -17.91 -6.40 10.18
N ALA A 883 -17.13 -6.72 9.15
CA ALA A 883 -15.66 -6.72 9.22
C ALA A 883 -15.12 -5.32 9.51
N ASP A 884 -15.64 -4.29 8.84
CA ASP A 884 -15.26 -2.90 9.03
C ASP A 884 -15.66 -2.39 10.43
N GLN A 885 -16.87 -2.72 10.92
CA GLN A 885 -17.30 -2.40 12.29
C GLN A 885 -16.45 -3.10 13.35
N LYS A 886 -16.07 -4.36 13.15
CA LYS A 886 -15.14 -5.09 14.04
C LYS A 886 -13.75 -4.44 14.03
N ARG A 887 -13.26 -4.10 12.85
CA ARG A 887 -11.95 -3.47 12.63
C ARG A 887 -11.85 -2.07 13.24
N ALA A 888 -12.91 -1.28 13.17
CA ALA A 888 -12.99 0.05 13.77
C ALA A 888 -12.81 0.04 15.31
N LYS A 889 -13.05 -1.09 15.99
CA LYS A 889 -12.79 -1.23 17.44
C LYS A 889 -11.31 -1.22 17.82
N PHE A 890 -10.41 -1.44 16.86
CA PHE A 890 -8.96 -1.44 17.10
C PHE A 890 -8.28 -0.13 16.64
N PHE A 891 -9.01 0.75 15.94
CA PHE A 891 -8.46 1.99 15.38
C PHE A 891 -7.96 2.93 16.48
N GLN A 892 -6.65 3.21 16.45
CA GLN A 892 -6.02 4.23 17.30
C GLN A 892 -5.91 5.57 16.56
N PRO A 893 -6.34 6.70 17.15
CA PRO A 893 -6.44 7.99 16.49
C PRO A 893 -5.09 8.67 16.17
N GLU A 894 -3.97 8.04 16.51
CA GLU A 894 -2.59 8.43 16.19
C GLU A 894 -2.02 7.72 14.95
N GLY A 895 -2.51 6.52 14.57
CA GLY A 895 -2.00 5.80 13.41
C GLY A 895 -2.27 4.29 13.31
N ASP A 896 -1.98 3.75 12.14
CA ASP A 896 -2.15 2.33 11.80
C ASP A 896 -1.18 1.42 12.54
N HIS A 897 0.07 1.84 12.79
CA HIS A 897 1.04 1.04 13.55
C HIS A 897 0.54 0.72 14.98
N LEU A 898 -0.11 1.67 15.66
CA LEU A 898 -0.72 1.43 16.98
C LEU A 898 -2.04 0.66 16.88
N THR A 899 -2.75 0.75 15.75
CA THR A 899 -3.90 -0.10 15.43
C THR A 899 -3.48 -1.58 15.29
N LEU A 900 -2.30 -1.85 14.71
CA LEU A 900 -1.72 -3.20 14.66
C LEU A 900 -1.26 -3.68 16.06
N LEU A 901 -0.64 -2.81 16.86
CA LEU A 901 -0.28 -3.12 18.25
C LEU A 901 -1.51 -3.54 19.08
N ALA A 902 -2.55 -2.69 19.10
CA ALA A 902 -3.79 -2.94 19.84
C ALA A 902 -4.50 -4.24 19.39
N LEU A 903 -4.40 -4.59 18.10
CA LEU A 903 -4.90 -5.86 17.57
C LEU A 903 -4.11 -7.07 18.14
N TYR A 904 -2.78 -6.99 18.19
CA TYR A 904 -1.95 -8.06 18.75
C TYR A 904 -2.17 -8.22 20.26
N GLU A 905 -2.28 -7.11 20.99
CA GLU A 905 -2.57 -7.10 22.43
C GLU A 905 -3.93 -7.75 22.75
N ALA A 906 -4.98 -7.43 21.98
CA ALA A 906 -6.29 -8.04 22.15
C ALA A 906 -6.29 -9.55 21.80
N TRP A 907 -5.43 -9.99 20.89
CA TRP A 907 -5.22 -11.41 20.59
C TRP A 907 -4.41 -12.14 21.69
N LYS A 908 -3.37 -11.48 22.24
CA LYS A 908 -2.58 -11.94 23.39
C LYS A 908 -3.46 -12.08 24.63
N ALA A 909 -4.32 -11.09 24.91
CA ALA A 909 -5.28 -11.10 26.01
C ALA A 909 -6.40 -12.14 25.86
N SER A 910 -6.68 -12.61 24.64
CA SER A 910 -7.60 -13.72 24.36
C SER A 910 -6.88 -15.07 24.23
N ASN A 911 -5.71 -15.22 24.88
CA ASN A 911 -4.90 -16.44 24.93
C ASN A 911 -4.59 -17.04 23.54
N PHE A 912 -4.33 -16.18 22.56
CA PHE A 912 -4.01 -16.56 21.17
C PHE A 912 -5.10 -17.38 20.46
N SER A 913 -6.36 -17.21 20.90
CA SER A 913 -7.52 -17.99 20.46
C SER A 913 -7.81 -17.88 18.95
N GLY A 914 -7.89 -19.03 18.27
CA GLY A 914 -8.29 -19.12 16.86
C GLY A 914 -9.74 -18.67 16.58
N PRO A 915 -10.74 -19.12 17.37
CA PRO A 915 -12.11 -18.61 17.27
C PRO A 915 -12.24 -17.10 17.47
N TRP A 916 -11.39 -16.48 18.30
CA TRP A 916 -11.37 -15.02 18.45
C TRP A 916 -10.96 -14.32 17.14
N CYS A 917 -9.97 -14.87 16.42
CA CYS A 917 -9.56 -14.35 15.11
C CYS A 917 -10.73 -14.39 14.11
N PHE A 918 -11.44 -15.51 14.03
CA PHE A 918 -12.61 -15.67 13.16
C PHE A 918 -13.71 -14.64 13.48
N ASN A 919 -14.05 -14.49 14.76
CA ASN A 919 -15.10 -13.57 15.24
C ASN A 919 -14.76 -12.08 15.08
N ASN A 920 -13.51 -11.74 14.74
CA ASN A 920 -13.07 -10.36 14.45
C ASN A 920 -12.56 -10.19 13.01
N PHE A 921 -12.75 -11.20 12.15
CA PHE A 921 -12.32 -11.22 10.74
C PHE A 921 -10.80 -11.05 10.55
N VAL A 922 -9.99 -11.76 11.34
CA VAL A 922 -8.52 -11.69 11.33
C VAL A 922 -7.90 -13.03 10.96
N GLN A 923 -6.82 -13.02 10.18
CA GLN A 923 -6.12 -14.22 9.73
C GLN A 923 -5.24 -14.83 10.84
N SER A 924 -5.71 -15.93 11.43
CA SER A 924 -4.99 -16.68 12.49
C SER A 924 -3.58 -17.14 12.07
N ARG A 925 -3.38 -17.55 10.81
CA ARG A 925 -2.06 -17.96 10.27
C ARG A 925 -1.06 -16.80 10.26
N SER A 926 -1.52 -15.59 9.91
CA SER A 926 -0.69 -14.38 9.84
C SER A 926 -0.32 -13.89 11.24
N LEU A 927 -1.26 -13.89 12.19
CA LEU A 927 -1.00 -13.56 13.60
C LEU A 927 -0.02 -14.53 14.27
N ARG A 928 -0.12 -15.84 14.00
CA ARG A 928 0.87 -16.83 14.48
C ARG A 928 2.26 -16.55 13.91
N ARG A 929 2.36 -16.35 12.59
CA ARG A 929 3.63 -15.96 11.95
C ARG A 929 4.18 -14.65 12.54
N ALA A 930 3.35 -13.68 12.89
CA ALA A 930 3.80 -12.45 13.56
C ALA A 930 4.35 -12.73 14.97
N GLN A 931 3.69 -13.61 15.74
CA GLN A 931 4.25 -14.10 17.01
C GLN A 931 5.63 -14.76 16.81
N ASP A 932 5.82 -15.57 15.78
CA ASP A 932 7.08 -16.28 15.52
C ASP A 932 8.21 -15.34 15.04
N VAL A 933 7.89 -14.37 14.18
CA VAL A 933 8.79 -13.24 13.85
C VAL A 933 9.19 -12.49 15.13
N ARG A 934 8.23 -12.17 16.01
CA ARG A 934 8.48 -11.45 17.28
C ARG A 934 9.30 -12.27 18.28
N LYS A 935 9.25 -13.61 18.24
CA LYS A 935 10.14 -14.49 19.02
C LYS A 935 11.57 -14.45 18.48
N GLN A 936 11.76 -14.55 17.16
CA GLN A 936 13.09 -14.53 16.57
C GLN A 936 13.79 -13.18 16.78
N LEU A 937 13.09 -12.06 16.59
CA LEU A 937 13.66 -10.73 16.82
C LEU A 937 14.05 -10.51 18.29
N LEU A 938 13.25 -11.01 19.24
CA LEU A 938 13.59 -10.97 20.67
C LEU A 938 14.85 -11.81 20.98
N SER A 939 14.95 -13.04 20.46
CA SER A 939 16.15 -13.88 20.59
C SER A 939 17.43 -13.21 20.05
N ILE A 940 17.32 -12.44 18.96
CA ILE A 940 18.43 -11.64 18.42
C ILE A 940 18.76 -10.45 19.34
N MET A 941 17.76 -9.78 19.93
CA MET A 941 18.00 -8.72 20.92
C MET A 941 18.67 -9.25 22.19
N ASP A 942 18.23 -10.41 22.71
CA ASP A 942 18.82 -11.09 23.86
C ASP A 942 20.29 -11.45 23.59
N LYS A 943 20.58 -12.04 22.42
CA LYS A 943 21.95 -12.36 21.96
C LYS A 943 22.86 -11.12 21.97
N TYR A 944 22.34 -9.97 21.56
CA TYR A 944 23.09 -8.71 21.49
C TYR A 944 22.94 -7.81 22.72
N LYS A 945 22.33 -8.31 23.80
CA LYS A 945 22.13 -7.61 25.09
C LYS A 945 21.51 -6.22 24.89
N LEU A 946 20.39 -6.19 24.18
CA LEU A 946 19.58 -5.00 23.97
C LEU A 946 18.37 -5.06 24.92
N ASP A 947 18.25 -4.09 25.83
CA ASP A 947 17.22 -4.11 26.86
C ASP A 947 15.79 -4.03 26.28
N VAL A 948 14.93 -4.98 26.66
CA VAL A 948 13.53 -5.04 26.22
C VAL A 948 12.63 -4.36 27.25
N VAL A 949 12.43 -3.06 27.07
CA VAL A 949 11.54 -2.20 27.88
C VAL A 949 10.24 -1.91 27.13
N SER A 950 9.13 -1.81 27.88
CA SER A 950 7.80 -1.39 27.40
C SER A 950 7.53 0.07 27.78
N ALA A 951 7.04 0.86 26.81
CA ALA A 951 6.62 2.25 27.03
C ALA A 951 5.14 2.38 27.46
N GLY A 952 4.37 1.29 27.47
CA GLY A 952 2.97 1.27 27.89
C GLY A 952 2.13 2.26 27.07
N LYS A 953 1.56 3.27 27.73
CA LYS A 953 0.69 4.27 27.08
C LYS A 953 1.43 5.51 26.55
N HIS A 954 2.76 5.56 26.62
CA HIS A 954 3.54 6.70 26.12
C HIS A 954 3.75 6.62 24.59
N TYR A 955 2.66 6.65 23.83
CA TYR A 955 2.62 6.49 22.37
C TYR A 955 3.52 7.48 21.61
N THR A 956 3.84 8.64 22.19
CA THR A 956 4.82 9.60 21.66
C THR A 956 6.21 8.98 21.46
N LYS A 957 6.68 8.13 22.40
CA LYS A 957 7.98 7.45 22.32
C LYS A 957 8.00 6.44 21.17
N ILE A 958 6.89 5.72 20.96
CA ILE A 958 6.71 4.78 19.84
C ILE A 958 6.70 5.55 18.50
N ARG A 959 5.97 6.67 18.42
CA ARG A 959 5.90 7.52 17.21
C ARG A 959 7.26 8.16 16.87
N LYS A 960 8.03 8.62 17.86
CA LYS A 960 9.43 9.06 17.65
C LYS A 960 10.30 7.93 17.10
N ALA A 961 10.22 6.72 17.66
CA ALA A 961 10.98 5.58 17.15
C ALA A 961 10.62 5.21 15.69
N ILE A 962 9.33 5.26 15.30
CA ILE A 962 8.90 5.11 13.89
C ILE A 962 9.52 6.20 13.01
N THR A 963 9.47 7.45 13.47
CA THR A 963 10.05 8.61 12.76
C THR A 963 11.56 8.44 12.52
N ALA A 964 12.30 7.91 13.50
CA ALA A 964 13.75 7.69 13.39
C ALA A 964 14.15 6.65 12.31
N GLY A 965 13.24 5.75 11.91
CA GLY A 965 13.45 4.81 10.80
C GLY A 965 12.91 5.31 9.45
N PHE A 966 11.73 5.92 9.45
CA PHE A 966 10.94 6.22 8.24
C PHE A 966 10.86 7.71 7.88
N PHE A 967 11.81 8.54 8.34
CA PHE A 967 11.82 9.99 8.05
C PHE A 967 11.85 10.36 6.56
N PHE A 968 12.38 9.49 5.67
CA PHE A 968 12.27 9.66 4.21
C PHE A 968 10.80 9.59 3.74
N HIS A 969 10.01 8.72 4.36
CA HIS A 969 8.62 8.42 4.02
C HIS A 969 7.66 9.40 4.72
N ALA A 970 8.04 10.67 4.77
CA ALA A 970 7.26 11.75 5.37
C ALA A 970 6.49 12.52 4.29
N ALA A 971 5.25 12.89 4.60
CA ALA A 971 4.40 13.70 3.73
C ALA A 971 3.63 14.78 4.50
N ARG A 972 3.49 15.96 3.88
CA ARG A 972 2.70 17.09 4.39
C ARG A 972 1.42 17.20 3.59
N LYS A 973 0.29 17.44 4.25
CA LYS A 973 -1.02 17.66 3.63
C LYS A 973 -1.00 18.89 2.73
N ASP A 974 -1.66 18.83 1.58
CA ASP A 974 -1.77 19.95 0.64
C ASP A 974 -3.03 20.77 0.93
N PRO A 975 -2.93 22.03 1.41
CA PRO A 975 -4.10 22.85 1.69
C PRO A 975 -4.79 23.40 0.44
N GLN A 976 -4.16 23.34 -0.75
CA GLN A 976 -4.74 23.86 -1.99
C GLN A 976 -5.66 22.85 -2.71
N GLN A 977 -5.68 21.57 -2.31
CA GLN A 977 -6.45 20.52 -2.98
C GLN A 977 -7.51 19.90 -2.07
N GLU A 978 -8.78 20.10 -2.42
CA GLU A 978 -9.90 19.39 -1.78
C GLU A 978 -9.79 17.86 -1.98
N GLY A 979 -10.23 17.10 -0.99
CA GLY A 979 -10.21 15.63 -1.03
C GLY A 979 -9.03 14.94 -0.32
N GLY A 980 -8.20 15.68 0.42
CA GLY A 980 -7.19 15.08 1.32
C GLY A 980 -5.92 14.61 0.60
N CYS A 981 -5.41 15.42 -0.33
CA CYS A 981 -4.13 15.20 -0.98
C CYS A 981 -2.97 15.51 -0.02
N TYR A 982 -1.85 14.79 -0.17
CA TYR A 982 -0.59 15.01 0.53
C TYR A 982 0.54 15.12 -0.50
N ARG A 983 1.64 15.77 -0.13
CA ARG A 983 2.89 15.76 -0.91
C ARG A 983 4.04 15.20 -0.10
N THR A 984 4.84 14.33 -0.71
CA THR A 984 6.07 13.78 -0.12
C THR A 984 7.11 14.88 0.12
N LEU A 985 7.87 14.83 1.21
CA LEU A 985 8.84 15.88 1.54
C LEU A 985 10.08 15.87 0.65
N VAL A 986 10.53 14.68 0.23
CA VAL A 986 11.76 14.51 -0.57
C VAL A 986 11.51 14.89 -2.04
N GLU A 987 10.32 14.60 -2.57
CA GLU A 987 10.06 14.60 -4.03
C GLU A 987 8.84 15.45 -4.44
N ASN A 988 8.05 15.97 -3.50
CA ASN A 988 6.87 16.81 -3.75
C ASN A 988 5.77 16.11 -4.60
N GLN A 989 5.75 14.77 -4.60
CA GLN A 989 4.82 13.91 -5.33
C GLN A 989 3.44 13.82 -4.65
N GLN A 990 2.35 13.83 -5.43
CA GLN A 990 0.97 13.86 -4.91
C GLN A 990 0.46 12.45 -4.52
N VAL A 991 0.31 12.22 -3.23
CA VAL A 991 -0.06 10.93 -2.63
C VAL A 991 -1.28 11.06 -1.72
N TYR A 992 -2.01 9.95 -1.50
CA TYR A 992 -3.27 9.93 -0.75
C TYR A 992 -3.22 8.89 0.38
N ILE A 993 -3.97 9.08 1.47
CA ILE A 993 -4.12 8.04 2.50
C ILE A 993 -4.97 6.88 1.94
N HIS A 994 -4.51 5.64 2.04
CA HIS A 994 -5.27 4.48 1.57
C HIS A 994 -6.59 4.32 2.36
N PRO A 995 -7.74 4.03 1.72
CA PRO A 995 -9.04 3.90 2.40
C PRO A 995 -9.14 2.79 3.46
N SER A 996 -8.12 1.95 3.64
CA SER A 996 -8.03 0.99 4.74
C SER A 996 -7.35 1.56 5.99
N SER A 997 -6.80 2.78 5.97
CA SER A 997 -6.13 3.40 7.13
C SER A 997 -7.13 3.91 8.17
N ALA A 998 -6.79 3.81 9.45
CA ALA A 998 -7.50 4.48 10.54
C ALA A 998 -7.50 6.01 10.37
N LEU A 999 -6.48 6.58 9.71
CA LEU A 999 -6.34 8.02 9.45
C LEU A 999 -7.07 8.51 8.19
N PHE A 1000 -7.79 7.64 7.46
CA PHE A 1000 -8.50 8.05 6.24
C PHE A 1000 -9.58 9.11 6.50
N GLN A 1001 -10.33 8.98 7.59
CA GLN A 1001 -11.35 9.95 8.02
C GLN A 1001 -10.75 11.14 8.80
N LYS A 1002 -9.70 10.89 9.59
CA LYS A 1002 -9.04 11.89 10.44
C LYS A 1002 -7.65 12.18 9.86
N GLN A 1003 -7.59 13.14 8.95
CA GLN A 1003 -6.42 13.49 8.13
C GLN A 1003 -5.54 14.56 8.81
N PRO A 1004 -4.45 14.21 9.52
CA PRO A 1004 -3.54 15.17 10.15
C PRO A 1004 -2.65 15.86 9.12
N ASP A 1005 -2.02 16.98 9.50
CA ASP A 1005 -1.28 17.80 8.53
C ASP A 1005 0.11 17.25 8.17
N TRP A 1006 0.69 16.40 9.02
CA TRP A 1006 1.96 15.70 8.79
C TRP A 1006 1.83 14.21 9.13
N VAL A 1007 2.31 13.36 8.22
CA VAL A 1007 2.27 11.90 8.35
C VAL A 1007 3.61 11.26 7.95
N ILE A 1008 3.84 10.07 8.49
CA ILE A 1008 4.76 9.08 7.93
C ILE A 1008 3.97 7.86 7.43
N TYR A 1009 4.42 7.26 6.34
CA TYR A 1009 3.88 6.02 5.76
C TYR A 1009 4.92 4.89 5.77
N HIS A 1010 4.49 3.63 5.73
CA HIS A 1010 5.40 2.51 5.58
C HIS A 1010 5.73 2.25 4.10
N GLU A 1011 4.69 2.07 3.29
CA GLU A 1011 4.75 1.79 1.84
C GLU A 1011 3.92 2.82 1.06
N LEU A 1012 4.34 3.09 -0.18
CA LEU A 1012 3.50 3.71 -1.21
C LEU A 1012 3.09 2.66 -2.23
N VAL A 1013 1.80 2.59 -2.56
CA VAL A 1013 1.26 1.62 -3.51
C VAL A 1013 0.52 2.34 -4.63
N MET A 1014 1.08 2.27 -5.84
CA MET A 1014 0.46 2.79 -7.05
C MET A 1014 -0.70 1.91 -7.51
N THR A 1015 -1.85 2.51 -7.79
CA THR A 1015 -3.07 1.81 -8.26
C THR A 1015 -3.74 2.59 -9.40
N SER A 1016 -4.92 3.20 -9.19
CA SER A 1016 -5.44 4.30 -10.01
C SER A 1016 -5.00 5.68 -9.51
N LYS A 1017 -4.56 5.72 -8.24
CA LYS A 1017 -3.83 6.80 -7.56
C LYS A 1017 -2.75 6.17 -6.69
N GLU A 1018 -1.79 6.98 -6.26
CA GLU A 1018 -0.74 6.58 -5.31
C GLU A 1018 -1.28 6.65 -3.88
N TYR A 1019 -1.24 5.53 -3.16
CA TYR A 1019 -1.77 5.44 -1.80
C TYR A 1019 -0.70 5.07 -0.78
N MET A 1020 -0.57 5.91 0.25
CA MET A 1020 0.21 5.65 1.47
C MET A 1020 -0.48 4.58 2.31
N ARG A 1021 0.30 3.59 2.78
CA ARG A 1021 -0.13 2.55 3.72
C ARG A 1021 0.59 2.64 5.07
N GLU A 1022 -0.02 1.99 6.07
CA GLU A 1022 0.39 1.99 7.48
C GLU A 1022 0.77 3.40 7.98
N VAL A 1023 -0.18 4.32 7.87
CA VAL A 1023 0.05 5.76 8.07
C VAL A 1023 0.06 6.11 9.55
N THR A 1024 0.91 7.02 9.99
CA THR A 1024 1.02 7.46 11.39
C THR A 1024 1.26 8.97 11.48
N ALA A 1025 0.56 9.65 12.38
CA ALA A 1025 0.67 11.08 12.58
C ALA A 1025 1.97 11.45 13.29
N ILE A 1026 2.66 12.50 12.84
CA ILE A 1026 3.93 12.97 13.44
C ILE A 1026 3.90 14.46 13.77
N ASP A 1027 4.83 14.91 14.61
CA ASP A 1027 5.17 16.32 14.78
C ASP A 1027 6.37 16.65 13.87
N PRO A 1028 6.34 17.73 13.07
CA PRO A 1028 7.47 18.12 12.21
C PRO A 1028 8.79 18.31 12.96
N LYS A 1029 8.76 18.69 14.25
CA LYS A 1029 9.97 18.88 15.07
C LYS A 1029 10.81 17.60 15.17
N TRP A 1030 10.17 16.44 15.18
CA TRP A 1030 10.86 15.15 15.29
C TRP A 1030 11.68 14.80 14.04
N LEU A 1031 11.34 15.32 12.86
CA LEU A 1031 12.13 15.09 11.64
C LEU A 1031 13.51 15.74 11.75
N VAL A 1032 13.58 16.96 12.30
CA VAL A 1032 14.85 17.69 12.49
C VAL A 1032 15.62 17.15 13.71
N GLU A 1033 14.93 16.73 14.77
CA GLU A 1033 15.51 16.10 15.96
C GLU A 1033 16.20 14.76 15.64
N LEU A 1034 15.53 13.89 14.87
CA LEU A 1034 15.94 12.49 14.67
C LEU A 1034 16.73 12.27 13.37
N ALA A 1035 16.55 13.13 12.36
CA ALA A 1035 17.29 13.07 11.09
C ALA A 1035 17.93 14.43 10.71
N PRO A 1036 18.77 15.04 11.58
CA PRO A 1036 19.41 16.34 11.33
C PRO A 1036 20.40 16.35 10.16
N ARG A 1037 20.77 15.18 9.61
CA ARG A 1037 21.54 15.06 8.35
C ARG A 1037 20.68 15.40 7.12
N SER A 1038 19.43 14.92 7.09
CA SER A 1038 18.54 15.06 5.93
C SER A 1038 17.64 16.29 6.03
N PHE A 1039 17.39 16.79 7.24
CA PHE A 1039 16.48 17.90 7.49
C PHE A 1039 17.11 19.05 8.31
N LYS A 1040 16.50 20.23 8.20
CA LYS A 1040 16.78 21.46 8.96
C LYS A 1040 15.48 22.24 9.16
N PHE A 1041 15.45 23.14 10.14
CA PHE A 1041 14.43 24.19 10.18
C PHE A 1041 14.74 25.25 9.10
N ALA A 1042 13.70 25.81 8.48
CA ALA A 1042 13.82 26.99 7.62
C ALA A 1042 14.32 28.20 8.44
N GLU A 1043 15.15 29.04 7.82
CA GLU A 1043 15.53 30.31 8.43
C GLU A 1043 14.36 31.31 8.32
N ALA A 1044 13.82 31.77 9.45
CA ALA A 1044 12.70 32.73 9.47
C ALA A 1044 12.97 34.01 8.64
N ASN A 1045 14.24 34.41 8.47
CA ASN A 1045 14.65 35.57 7.68
C ASN A 1045 14.78 35.31 6.15
N LYS A 1046 14.51 34.10 5.65
CA LYS A 1046 14.61 33.76 4.22
C LYS A 1046 13.39 32.99 3.73
N MET A 1047 12.58 33.63 2.88
CA MET A 1047 11.53 32.96 2.10
C MET A 1047 12.09 31.75 1.35
N SER A 1048 11.64 30.54 1.74
CA SER A 1048 12.05 29.24 1.19
C SER A 1048 11.93 29.19 -0.34
N LYS A 1049 12.75 28.36 -1.00
CA LYS A 1049 12.64 28.06 -2.44
C LYS A 1049 11.20 27.68 -2.82
N ARG A 1050 10.51 26.93 -1.94
CA ARG A 1050 9.12 26.50 -2.12
C ARG A 1050 8.13 27.68 -2.09
N LYS A 1051 8.13 28.48 -1.02
CA LYS A 1051 7.23 29.66 -0.88
C LYS A 1051 7.44 30.72 -1.98
N ARG A 1052 8.59 30.72 -2.68
CA ARG A 1052 8.83 31.54 -3.89
C ARG A 1052 8.27 30.97 -5.19
N GLN A 1053 7.98 29.67 -5.23
CA GLN A 1053 7.44 28.96 -6.41
C GLN A 1053 5.93 28.71 -6.31
N GLU A 1054 5.37 28.68 -5.09
CA GLU A 1054 3.94 28.56 -4.85
C GLU A 1054 3.17 29.70 -5.52
N ARG A 1055 2.09 29.33 -6.22
CA ARG A 1055 1.17 30.27 -6.87
C ARG A 1055 -0.18 30.19 -6.18
N ILE A 1056 -0.81 31.34 -6.02
CA ILE A 1056 -2.19 31.47 -5.59
C ILE A 1056 -3.08 31.69 -6.83
N GLU A 1057 -4.21 31.01 -6.85
CA GLU A 1057 -5.30 31.26 -7.80
C GLU A 1057 -6.54 31.66 -6.98
N PRO A 1058 -7.45 32.50 -7.52
CA PRO A 1058 -8.68 32.87 -6.82
C PRO A 1058 -9.60 31.65 -6.64
N LEU A 1059 -10.52 31.74 -5.68
CA LEU A 1059 -11.54 30.72 -5.44
C LEU A 1059 -12.31 30.37 -6.72
N TYR A 1060 -12.64 29.09 -6.88
CA TYR A 1060 -13.36 28.61 -8.05
C TYR A 1060 -14.79 29.18 -8.09
N ASP A 1061 -15.09 29.87 -9.19
CA ASP A 1061 -16.43 30.36 -9.52
C ASP A 1061 -17.03 29.48 -10.62
N ARG A 1062 -18.23 28.96 -10.39
CA ARG A 1062 -18.97 28.12 -11.35
C ARG A 1062 -19.54 28.92 -12.53
N TYR A 1063 -19.74 30.23 -12.37
CA TYR A 1063 -20.40 31.09 -13.35
C TYR A 1063 -19.42 31.75 -14.34
N ASN A 1064 -18.12 31.80 -14.02
CA ASN A 1064 -17.08 32.37 -14.86
C ASN A 1064 -16.12 31.30 -15.37
N GLU A 1065 -15.72 31.39 -16.65
CA GLU A 1065 -14.74 30.44 -17.19
C GLU A 1065 -13.40 30.51 -16.43
N PRO A 1066 -12.71 29.37 -16.24
CA PRO A 1066 -11.35 29.34 -15.69
C PRO A 1066 -10.44 30.35 -16.40
N ASN A 1067 -9.73 31.14 -15.59
CA ASN A 1067 -8.77 32.16 -16.04
C ASN A 1067 -9.34 33.35 -16.84
N SER A 1068 -10.66 33.49 -16.97
CA SER A 1068 -11.32 34.68 -17.55
C SER A 1068 -11.07 35.98 -16.74
N TRP A 1069 -10.65 35.85 -15.48
CA TRP A 1069 -10.21 36.94 -14.62
C TRP A 1069 -8.81 37.48 -14.98
N ARG A 1070 -7.98 36.71 -15.72
CA ARG A 1070 -6.60 37.13 -16.04
C ARG A 1070 -6.62 38.25 -17.07
N LEU A 1071 -5.92 39.36 -16.78
CA LEU A 1071 -5.78 40.51 -17.69
C LEU A 1071 -5.21 40.14 -19.07
N SER A 1072 -4.42 39.07 -19.18
CA SER A 1072 -3.95 38.53 -20.45
C SER A 1072 -5.09 37.93 -21.29
N ARG A 1073 -6.03 37.21 -20.68
CA ARG A 1073 -7.22 36.61 -21.33
C ARG A 1073 -8.35 37.64 -21.60
N ARG A 1074 -8.18 38.88 -21.15
CA ARG A 1074 -9.04 40.04 -21.48
C ARG A 1074 -8.37 41.03 -22.46
N ARG A 1075 -7.18 40.71 -22.95
CA ARG A 1075 -6.39 41.48 -23.93
C ARG A 1075 -6.10 40.72 -25.22
N ALA A 1076 -6.20 39.39 -25.17
CA ALA A 1076 -6.39 38.51 -26.32
C ALA A 1076 -7.91 38.30 -26.53
#